data_AF-A0A0G1NB37-F1
#
_entry.id   AF-A0A0G1NB37-F1
#
_cell.length_a   1.000
_cell.length_b   1.000
_cell.length_c   1.000
_cell.angle_alpha   90.00
_cell.angle_beta   90.00
_cell.angle_gamma   90.00
#
_symmetry.space_group_name_H-M   'P 1'
#
loop_
_entity.id
_entity.type
_entity.pdbx_description
1 polymer ?
#
loop_
_entity_poly.entity_id
_entity_poly.type
_entity_poly.pdbx_seq_one_letter_code
_entity_poly.pdbx_strand_id
1 'polypeptide(L)'
;MNQESKKLTIAEREEKTLKFWSENGIFEKTLEKTKGKKTFVFYDGPPFATGAPHYGHLLTSFMKDVIPRYRTMKGNFVRRVWGWDCHGLPLENVVEKELGLEHKKDIEKFGIEKFNETAKVSVLRYDADWKKMIPRIGRWVDMEHSYKTMDASYSESIWWAFKTLYDKKLIYKGFKSMHMCPRCETTLSNNEVADGYKDITDISITVKFELVDEPGTYVLAWTTTPWTLPGNVALAVGEEIEYVRVRVSSKNKKVFLISGKHAWASMNYFPSLKKRLEKEGYNVTIIDHKDSKNPQLDENMTYLKAFDFSGAHVVTHSLGASTFLKFLDENNTFIETLTMIAPSYPGKSFSSTNPKWIKKSGYIGFDVNFESIKKKITRAIDIVYSVDDEIIRIQNFELLGERLCANMHREDNKKHFFAKEYTNEPNFVVNLGEYYILAKNRVADVLNSEAYEIIEEFAGNKLIGKSYKPLFDYYANDPKLPNRENGWKIYPASFVTTESGTGVVHIAPAFGEDDLKLGEKYDLPFVQHVRMDGTFAPEVKDFAGMPVKPKSDDEKTRLSADIAVIKYLQEHNTFFNKEKIVHSYGRFGKWLHGARDWAISRSRFWGAPLPVWECSSCKKIHVVGSIQELQDNMEVPGNRYILMRHAQAENNVHAVVSNDPRNGSRLTEEGKKQAIKTGKGLRNKKINTIYSSDFYRARETAEI
;
A
#
# COMPACT_ATOMS: atom_id res chain seq x y z
N MET A 1 6.53 -16.69 81.02
CA MET A 1 6.18 -17.59 79.89
C MET A 1 6.40 -16.84 78.60
N ASN A 2 7.59 -16.96 78.00
CA ASN A 2 7.87 -16.45 76.67
C ASN A 2 7.31 -17.45 75.64
N GLN A 3 6.17 -17.13 75.03
CA GLN A 3 5.82 -17.74 73.75
C GLN A 3 6.67 -17.04 72.69
N GLU A 4 7.57 -17.79 72.04
CA GLU A 4 8.29 -17.34 70.86
C GLU A 4 7.27 -16.88 69.80
N SER A 5 7.15 -15.57 69.62
CA SER A 5 6.31 -15.01 68.56
C SER A 5 6.92 -15.41 67.21
N LYS A 6 6.30 -16.37 66.52
CA LYS A 6 6.69 -16.77 65.16
C LYS A 6 6.74 -15.50 64.29
N LYS A 7 7.94 -15.11 63.86
CA LYS A 7 8.17 -13.88 63.09
C LYS A 7 7.44 -14.02 61.75
N LEU A 8 6.31 -13.36 61.60
CA LEU A 8 5.52 -13.36 60.36
C LEU A 8 6.41 -12.92 59.19
N THR A 9 6.26 -13.60 58.06
CA THR A 9 6.87 -13.22 56.78
C THR A 9 6.36 -11.85 56.31
N ILE A 10 7.04 -11.24 55.33
CA ILE A 10 6.61 -9.94 54.77
C ILE A 10 5.21 -10.07 54.15
N ALA A 11 4.97 -11.13 53.38
CA ALA A 11 3.68 -11.38 52.74
C ALA A 11 2.53 -11.50 53.77
N GLU A 12 2.72 -12.26 54.84
CA GLU A 12 1.69 -12.41 55.89
C GLU A 12 1.39 -11.09 56.63
N ARG A 13 2.39 -10.22 56.79
CA ARG A 13 2.21 -8.88 57.39
C ARG A 13 1.42 -7.96 56.46
N GLU A 14 1.72 -7.99 55.17
CA GLU A 14 0.97 -7.25 54.15
C GLU A 14 -0.49 -7.69 54.14
N GLU A 15 -0.77 -9.00 54.09
CA GLU A 15 -2.13 -9.53 54.10
C GLU A 15 -2.93 -9.11 55.34
N LYS A 16 -2.30 -9.16 56.52
CA LYS A 16 -2.92 -8.64 57.75
C LYS A 16 -3.23 -7.14 57.67
N THR A 17 -2.32 -6.36 57.09
CA THR A 17 -2.49 -4.92 56.93
C THR A 17 -3.60 -4.59 55.93
N LEU A 18 -3.65 -5.29 54.80
CA LEU A 18 -4.71 -5.16 53.79
C LEU A 18 -6.08 -5.50 54.37
N LYS A 19 -6.15 -6.60 55.14
CA LYS A 19 -7.38 -7.00 55.84
C LYS A 19 -7.85 -5.90 56.81
N PHE A 20 -6.93 -5.37 57.63
CA PHE A 20 -7.23 -4.25 58.52
C PHE A 20 -7.74 -3.02 57.75
N TRP A 21 -7.11 -2.65 56.64
CA TRP A 21 -7.55 -1.50 55.83
C TRP A 21 -8.94 -1.69 55.25
N SER A 22 -9.23 -2.89 54.76
CA SER A 22 -10.53 -3.25 54.17
C SER A 22 -11.64 -3.25 55.21
N GLU A 23 -11.47 -3.94 56.34
CA GLU A 23 -12.49 -4.04 57.40
C GLU A 23 -12.83 -2.68 58.01
N ASN A 24 -11.86 -1.75 58.02
CA ASN A 24 -12.03 -0.44 58.60
C ASN A 24 -12.37 0.67 57.58
N GLY A 25 -12.53 0.35 56.29
CA GLY A 25 -12.80 1.35 55.24
C GLY A 25 -11.79 2.50 55.24
N ILE A 26 -10.50 2.18 55.35
CA ILE A 26 -9.45 3.19 55.57
C ILE A 26 -9.33 4.13 54.37
N PHE A 27 -9.47 3.62 53.15
CA PHE A 27 -9.41 4.44 51.95
C PHE A 27 -10.53 5.49 51.93
N GLU A 28 -11.76 5.08 52.19
CA GLU A 28 -12.96 5.94 52.24
C GLU A 28 -12.82 7.00 53.34
N LYS A 29 -12.33 6.60 54.52
CA LYS A 29 -12.02 7.52 55.63
C LYS A 29 -10.99 8.58 55.23
N THR A 30 -10.01 8.25 54.38
CA THR A 30 -9.04 9.26 53.90
C THR A 30 -9.69 10.31 53.01
N LEU A 31 -10.66 9.91 52.18
CA LEU A 31 -11.44 10.81 51.35
C LEU A 31 -12.36 11.68 52.20
N GLU A 32 -13.03 11.09 53.18
CA GLU A 32 -13.93 11.80 54.09
C GLU A 32 -13.20 12.85 54.93
N LYS A 33 -12.02 12.51 55.50
CA LYS A 33 -11.18 13.43 56.27
C LYS A 33 -10.67 14.63 55.46
N THR A 34 -10.58 14.49 54.14
CA THR A 34 -10.11 15.54 53.23
C THR A 34 -11.25 16.20 52.44
N LYS A 35 -12.51 15.79 52.67
CA LYS A 35 -13.69 16.35 52.01
C LYS A 35 -13.77 17.86 52.26
N GLY A 36 -14.02 18.63 51.20
CA GLY A 36 -14.06 20.10 51.26
C GLY A 36 -12.70 20.81 51.25
N LYS A 37 -11.58 20.08 51.29
CA LYS A 37 -10.24 20.67 51.13
C LYS A 37 -9.87 20.87 49.65
N LYS A 38 -8.70 21.45 49.39
CA LYS A 38 -8.15 21.63 48.04
C LYS A 38 -8.15 20.30 47.28
N THR A 39 -8.79 20.28 46.11
CA THR A 39 -8.86 19.08 45.27
C THR A 39 -7.59 18.94 44.43
N PHE A 40 -7.02 17.74 44.42
CA PHE A 40 -6.01 17.32 43.46
C PHE A 40 -6.66 16.31 42.50
N VAL A 41 -6.84 16.72 41.25
CA VAL A 41 -7.43 15.88 40.21
C VAL A 41 -6.36 14.93 39.69
N PHE A 42 -6.65 13.63 39.77
CA PHE A 42 -5.81 12.58 39.24
C PHE A 42 -6.60 11.78 38.22
N TYR A 43 -6.11 11.72 36.98
CA TYR A 43 -6.70 10.90 35.94
C TYR A 43 -5.94 9.59 35.83
N ASP A 44 -6.68 8.50 35.95
CA ASP A 44 -6.15 7.17 35.76
C ASP A 44 -6.34 6.77 34.30
N GLY A 45 -5.23 6.62 33.57
CA GLY A 45 -5.27 6.06 32.21
C GLY A 45 -5.83 4.64 32.25
N PRO A 46 -6.97 4.36 31.60
CA PRO A 46 -7.67 3.10 31.73
C PRO A 46 -6.90 1.98 31.01
N PRO A 47 -6.62 0.84 31.66
CA PRO A 47 -6.08 -0.33 30.96
C PRO A 47 -7.12 -0.96 30.03
N PHE A 48 -6.65 -1.61 28.97
CA PHE A 48 -7.47 -2.48 28.13
C PHE A 48 -7.95 -3.71 28.92
N ALA A 49 -9.24 -4.03 28.78
CA ALA A 49 -9.86 -5.19 29.41
C ALA A 49 -9.62 -6.51 28.62
N THR A 50 -8.43 -6.71 28.08
CA THR A 50 -8.12 -7.79 27.13
C THR A 50 -7.23 -8.90 27.72
N GLY A 51 -6.76 -8.76 28.96
CA GLY A 51 -5.88 -9.77 29.56
C GLY A 51 -5.56 -9.55 31.04
N ALA A 52 -4.84 -10.52 31.60
CA ALA A 52 -4.35 -10.49 32.98
C ALA A 52 -3.25 -9.43 33.18
N PRO A 53 -3.12 -8.86 34.39
CA PRO A 53 -2.12 -7.82 34.67
C PRO A 53 -0.68 -8.39 34.67
N HIS A 54 0.20 -7.86 33.81
CA HIS A 54 1.65 -8.10 33.82
C HIS A 54 2.47 -6.98 34.49
N TYR A 55 3.80 -7.15 34.60
CA TYR A 55 4.72 -6.23 35.30
C TYR A 55 4.67 -4.77 34.86
N GLY A 56 4.31 -4.48 33.60
CA GLY A 56 4.14 -3.10 33.12
C GLY A 56 2.99 -2.38 33.82
N HIS A 57 1.89 -3.10 34.10
CA HIS A 57 0.76 -2.57 34.87
C HIS A 57 1.11 -2.35 36.34
N LEU A 58 2.02 -3.16 36.90
CA LEU A 58 2.48 -3.01 38.29
C LEU A 58 3.28 -1.71 38.45
N LEU A 59 4.27 -1.50 37.59
CA LEU A 59 5.12 -0.31 37.63
C LEU A 59 4.28 0.97 37.56
N THR A 60 3.36 1.05 36.60
CA THR A 60 2.49 2.22 36.45
C THR A 60 1.53 2.36 37.64
N SER A 61 0.98 1.26 38.15
CA SER A 61 0.08 1.26 39.31
C SER A 61 0.75 1.77 40.59
N PHE A 62 2.03 1.44 40.84
CA PHE A 62 2.76 1.97 42.00
C PHE A 62 2.89 3.49 41.94
N MET A 63 3.31 4.04 40.79
CA MET A 63 3.43 5.49 40.61
C MET A 63 2.07 6.20 40.77
N LYS A 64 1.02 5.58 40.21
CA LYS A 64 -0.37 6.04 40.29
C LYS A 64 -0.98 5.92 41.70
N ASP A 65 -0.33 5.25 42.65
CA ASP A 65 -0.77 5.16 44.04
C ASP A 65 0.06 6.05 44.98
N VAL A 66 1.38 6.06 44.80
CA VAL A 66 2.33 6.87 45.58
C VAL A 66 1.99 8.36 45.51
N ILE A 67 1.74 8.88 44.31
CA ILE A 67 1.48 10.32 44.12
C ILE A 67 0.14 10.73 44.78
N PRO A 68 -1.00 10.06 44.53
CA PRO A 68 -2.23 10.37 45.24
C PRO A 68 -2.12 10.24 46.76
N ARG A 69 -1.44 9.21 47.29
CA ARG A 69 -1.20 9.08 48.74
C ARG A 69 -0.45 10.26 49.31
N TYR A 70 0.66 10.65 48.69
CA TYR A 70 1.43 11.82 49.08
C TYR A 70 0.58 13.10 49.09
N ARG A 71 -0.25 13.30 48.06
CA ARG A 71 -1.15 14.47 47.98
C ARG A 71 -2.22 14.46 49.06
N THR A 72 -2.79 13.29 49.39
CA THR A 72 -3.71 13.13 50.52
C THR A 72 -3.03 13.44 51.84
N MET A 73 -1.78 12.98 52.06
CA MET A 73 -1.00 13.30 53.27
C MET A 73 -0.69 14.79 53.40
N LYS A 74 -0.54 15.51 52.28
CA LYS A 74 -0.44 16.98 52.24
C LYS A 74 -1.78 17.71 52.44
N GLY A 75 -2.86 16.98 52.75
CA GLY A 75 -4.16 17.53 53.08
C GLY A 75 -5.08 17.80 51.88
N ASN A 76 -4.74 17.33 50.68
CA ASN A 76 -5.60 17.48 49.51
C ASN A 76 -6.68 16.39 49.45
N PHE A 77 -7.84 16.74 48.92
CA PHE A 77 -8.86 15.79 48.52
C PHE A 77 -8.46 15.16 47.18
N VAL A 78 -8.30 13.84 47.12
CA VAL A 78 -7.83 13.14 45.92
C VAL A 78 -8.78 12.01 45.57
N ARG A 79 -9.75 12.27 44.70
CA ARG A 79 -10.64 11.23 44.17
C ARG A 79 -9.84 10.32 43.22
N ARG A 80 -9.98 9.01 43.38
CA ARG A 80 -9.25 7.98 42.61
C ARG A 80 -10.25 6.94 42.14
N VAL A 81 -10.58 6.97 40.85
CA VAL A 81 -11.57 6.07 40.26
C VAL A 81 -10.89 5.24 39.18
N TRP A 82 -11.16 3.94 39.18
CA TRP A 82 -10.67 3.02 38.17
C TRP A 82 -11.39 3.23 36.84
N GLY A 83 -10.69 3.03 35.74
CA GLY A 83 -11.24 3.10 34.40
C GLY A 83 -11.00 1.82 33.61
N TRP A 84 -11.91 1.49 32.71
CA TRP A 84 -11.74 0.38 31.76
C TRP A 84 -11.86 0.86 30.32
N ASP A 85 -10.85 0.55 29.52
CA ASP A 85 -10.93 0.67 28.08
C ASP A 85 -11.47 -0.65 27.51
N CYS A 86 -12.71 -0.56 27.01
CA CYS A 86 -13.55 -1.70 26.66
C CYS A 86 -13.76 -1.81 25.16
N HIS A 87 -13.34 -0.81 24.36
CA HIS A 87 -13.63 -0.73 22.94
C HIS A 87 -12.37 -0.91 22.09
N GLY A 88 -12.57 -1.06 20.78
CA GLY A 88 -11.51 -0.95 19.79
C GLY A 88 -10.84 -2.27 19.40
N LEU A 89 -9.85 -2.13 18.51
CA LEU A 89 -9.18 -3.23 17.81
C LEU A 89 -8.53 -4.27 18.75
N PRO A 90 -7.89 -3.92 19.89
CA PRO A 90 -7.27 -4.92 20.75
C PRO A 90 -8.24 -5.99 21.23
N LEU A 91 -9.46 -5.60 21.62
CA LEU A 91 -10.48 -6.54 22.08
C LEU A 91 -11.12 -7.30 20.93
N GLU A 92 -11.47 -6.62 19.83
CA GLU A 92 -12.03 -7.30 18.66
C GLU A 92 -11.09 -8.38 18.14
N ASN A 93 -9.77 -8.13 18.08
CA ASN A 93 -8.78 -9.11 17.66
C ASN A 93 -8.74 -10.36 18.55
N VAL A 94 -8.95 -10.20 19.86
CA VAL A 94 -9.03 -11.34 20.80
C VAL A 94 -10.29 -12.15 20.54
N VAL A 95 -11.43 -11.47 20.38
CA VAL A 95 -12.73 -12.11 20.10
C VAL A 95 -12.74 -12.81 18.75
N GLU A 96 -12.20 -12.18 17.70
CA GLU A 96 -12.00 -12.78 16.37
C GLU A 96 -11.21 -14.08 16.47
N LYS A 97 -10.09 -14.07 17.22
CA LYS A 97 -9.25 -15.26 17.39
C LYS A 97 -9.97 -16.38 18.15
N GLU A 98 -10.75 -16.05 19.17
CA GLU A 98 -11.57 -17.02 19.90
C GLU A 98 -12.66 -17.65 19.04
N LEU A 99 -13.24 -16.86 18.13
CA LEU A 99 -14.31 -17.29 17.22
C LEU A 99 -13.78 -17.88 15.91
N GLY A 100 -12.47 -17.86 15.67
CA GLY A 100 -11.86 -18.32 14.41
C GLY A 100 -12.22 -17.47 13.19
N LEU A 101 -12.44 -16.17 13.39
CA LEU A 101 -12.77 -15.21 12.33
C LEU A 101 -11.49 -14.54 11.81
N GLU A 102 -11.28 -14.56 10.49
CA GLU A 102 -10.05 -14.04 9.89
C GLU A 102 -10.26 -12.70 9.17
N HIS A 103 -11.46 -12.49 8.61
CA HIS A 103 -11.80 -11.31 7.83
C HIS A 103 -13.03 -10.59 8.35
N LYS A 104 -13.15 -9.29 8.03
CA LYS A 104 -14.31 -8.46 8.38
C LYS A 104 -15.64 -9.08 7.92
N LYS A 105 -15.67 -9.64 6.72
CA LYS A 105 -16.85 -10.31 6.14
C LYS A 105 -17.31 -11.52 6.95
N ASP A 106 -16.42 -12.16 7.71
CA ASP A 106 -16.77 -13.29 8.54
C ASP A 106 -17.58 -12.85 9.76
N ILE A 107 -17.29 -11.64 10.29
CA ILE A 107 -18.08 -11.02 11.36
C ILE A 107 -19.49 -10.68 10.87
N GLU A 108 -19.61 -10.11 9.67
CA GLU A 108 -20.91 -9.79 9.07
C GLU A 108 -21.75 -11.06 8.87
N LYS A 109 -21.13 -12.16 8.43
CA LYS A 109 -21.78 -13.47 8.29
C LYS A 109 -22.15 -14.10 9.64
N PHE A 110 -21.29 -13.96 10.65
CA PHE A 110 -21.55 -14.45 12.02
C PHE A 110 -22.72 -13.71 12.68
N GLY A 111 -22.84 -12.41 12.36
CA GLY A 111 -23.85 -11.50 12.88
C GLY A 111 -23.25 -10.47 13.82
N ILE A 112 -23.42 -9.19 13.51
CA ILE A 112 -22.85 -8.05 14.26
C ILE A 112 -23.32 -8.04 15.71
N GLU A 113 -24.60 -8.32 15.95
CA GLU A 113 -25.18 -8.39 17.29
C GLU A 113 -24.49 -9.44 18.17
N LYS A 114 -24.38 -10.69 17.68
CA LYS A 114 -23.72 -11.79 18.38
C LYS A 114 -22.25 -11.49 18.65
N PHE A 115 -21.57 -10.87 17.69
CA PHE A 115 -20.17 -10.48 17.84
C PHE A 115 -20.01 -9.44 18.96
N ASN A 116 -20.84 -8.40 18.96
CA ASN A 116 -20.82 -7.34 19.97
C ASN A 116 -21.21 -7.86 21.37
N GLU A 117 -22.17 -8.78 21.48
CA GLU A 117 -22.50 -9.45 22.74
C GLU A 117 -21.31 -10.26 23.27
N THR A 118 -20.61 -10.99 22.39
CA THR A 118 -19.42 -11.76 22.76
C THR A 118 -18.30 -10.84 23.25
N ALA A 119 -18.06 -9.72 22.55
CA ALA A 119 -17.07 -8.72 22.95
C ALA A 119 -17.41 -8.11 24.33
N LYS A 120 -18.68 -7.78 24.57
CA LYS A 120 -19.16 -7.27 25.87
C LYS A 120 -18.89 -8.24 27.02
N VAL A 121 -19.13 -9.54 26.82
CA VAL A 121 -18.87 -10.58 27.83
C VAL A 121 -17.36 -10.74 28.06
N SER A 122 -16.56 -10.65 27.01
CA SER A 122 -15.10 -10.79 27.08
C SER A 122 -14.44 -9.72 27.96
N VAL A 123 -14.91 -8.46 27.90
CA VAL A 123 -14.45 -7.34 28.75
C VAL A 123 -14.53 -7.68 30.24
N LEU A 124 -15.60 -8.36 30.66
CA LEU A 124 -15.84 -8.67 32.07
C LEU A 124 -15.04 -9.89 32.55
N ARG A 125 -14.41 -10.65 31.65
CA ARG A 125 -13.72 -11.90 31.96
C ARG A 125 -12.54 -11.70 32.90
N TYR A 126 -11.78 -10.61 32.71
CA TYR A 126 -10.58 -10.31 33.49
C TYR A 126 -10.83 -9.38 34.69
N ASP A 127 -12.05 -8.85 34.87
CA ASP A 127 -12.38 -7.94 35.98
C ASP A 127 -12.07 -8.57 37.35
N ALA A 128 -12.37 -9.86 37.53
CA ALA A 128 -12.11 -10.59 38.77
C ALA A 128 -10.61 -10.70 39.09
N ASP A 129 -9.76 -10.96 38.09
CA ASP A 129 -8.31 -11.07 38.28
C ASP A 129 -7.70 -9.72 38.68
N TRP A 130 -8.16 -8.64 38.05
CA TRP A 130 -7.71 -7.28 38.38
C TRP A 130 -8.20 -6.83 39.76
N LYS A 131 -9.45 -7.14 40.13
CA LYS A 131 -10.00 -6.88 41.47
C LYS A 131 -9.29 -7.67 42.57
N LYS A 132 -8.64 -8.79 42.24
CA LYS A 132 -7.77 -9.52 43.16
C LYS A 132 -6.37 -8.88 43.25
N MET A 133 -5.78 -8.52 42.10
CA MET A 133 -4.39 -8.05 42.03
C MET A 133 -4.20 -6.62 42.57
N ILE A 134 -5.08 -5.69 42.22
CA ILE A 134 -4.92 -4.26 42.56
C ILE A 134 -4.93 -4.02 44.09
N PRO A 135 -5.85 -4.61 44.87
CA PRO A 135 -5.77 -4.54 46.33
C PRO A 135 -4.55 -5.27 46.88
N ARG A 136 -4.12 -6.39 46.26
CA ARG A 136 -2.95 -7.15 46.74
C ARG A 136 -1.66 -6.35 46.68
N ILE A 137 -1.50 -5.47 45.69
CA ILE A 137 -0.36 -4.55 45.59
C ILE A 137 -0.52 -3.29 46.46
N GLY A 138 -1.62 -3.19 47.21
CA GLY A 138 -1.89 -2.10 48.14
C GLY A 138 -2.36 -0.81 47.49
N ARG A 139 -2.79 -0.81 46.23
CA ARG A 139 -3.23 0.41 45.54
C ARG A 139 -4.63 0.83 46.00
N TRP A 140 -4.77 2.08 46.44
CA TRP A 140 -6.06 2.65 46.85
C TRP A 140 -6.75 3.34 45.69
N VAL A 141 -7.81 2.72 45.18
CA VAL A 141 -8.60 3.19 44.06
C VAL A 141 -10.00 2.58 44.13
N ASP A 142 -11.01 3.36 43.75
CA ASP A 142 -12.39 2.90 43.67
C ASP A 142 -12.59 2.08 42.39
N MET A 143 -12.66 0.75 42.55
CA MET A 143 -12.93 -0.19 41.44
C MET A 143 -14.42 -0.57 41.33
N GLU A 144 -15.20 -0.36 42.39
CA GLU A 144 -16.64 -0.67 42.42
C GLU A 144 -17.41 0.31 41.54
N HIS A 145 -17.10 1.61 41.64
CA HIS A 145 -17.66 2.65 40.78
C HIS A 145 -16.75 2.98 39.59
N SER A 146 -16.15 1.94 39.00
CA SER A 146 -15.29 2.10 37.83
C SER A 146 -16.07 2.62 36.62
N TYR A 147 -15.49 3.58 35.89
CA TYR A 147 -16.04 4.03 34.62
C TYR A 147 -15.62 3.07 33.52
N LYS A 148 -16.55 2.71 32.63
CA LYS A 148 -16.25 1.87 31.46
C LYS A 148 -16.60 2.64 30.21
N THR A 149 -15.72 2.58 29.22
CA THR A 149 -15.94 3.26 27.92
C THR A 149 -17.18 2.72 27.18
N MET A 150 -17.63 1.51 27.49
CA MET A 150 -18.86 0.90 26.96
C MET A 150 -20.14 1.33 27.69
N ASP A 151 -20.05 2.08 28.79
CA ASP A 151 -21.24 2.57 29.50
C ASP A 151 -21.95 3.64 28.64
N ALA A 152 -23.29 3.60 28.63
CA ALA A 152 -24.10 4.49 27.80
C ALA A 152 -23.84 5.98 28.10
N SER A 153 -23.68 6.33 29.38
CA SER A 153 -23.38 7.71 29.81
C SER A 153 -21.99 8.18 29.35
N TYR A 154 -21.02 7.27 29.28
CA TYR A 154 -19.69 7.58 28.75
C TYR A 154 -19.75 7.78 27.23
N SER A 155 -20.46 6.90 26.52
CA SER A 155 -20.68 7.00 25.08
C SER A 155 -21.44 8.28 24.68
N GLU A 156 -22.44 8.67 25.46
CA GLU A 156 -23.14 9.95 25.29
C GLU A 156 -22.20 11.16 25.49
N SER A 157 -21.29 11.09 26.46
CA SER A 157 -20.27 12.14 26.64
C SER A 157 -19.32 12.24 25.44
N ILE A 158 -19.00 11.11 24.79
CA ILE A 158 -18.25 11.10 23.52
C ILE A 158 -19.06 11.76 22.41
N TRP A 159 -20.37 11.51 22.33
CA TRP A 159 -21.25 12.16 21.34
C TRP A 159 -21.29 13.67 21.54
N TRP A 160 -21.43 14.14 22.78
CA TRP A 160 -21.36 15.56 23.11
C TRP A 160 -20.02 16.17 22.67
N ALA A 161 -18.90 15.50 22.94
CA ALA A 161 -17.58 15.99 22.53
C ALA A 161 -17.45 16.03 21.00
N PHE A 162 -17.90 14.98 20.31
CA PHE A 162 -17.91 14.92 18.85
C PHE A 162 -18.76 16.05 18.25
N LYS A 163 -19.99 16.24 18.72
CA LYS A 163 -20.87 17.33 18.27
C LYS A 163 -20.24 18.69 18.55
N THR A 164 -19.64 18.89 19.72
CA THR A 164 -18.97 20.15 20.07
C THR A 164 -17.82 20.46 19.11
N LEU A 165 -17.02 19.45 18.73
CA LEU A 165 -15.94 19.62 17.75
C LEU A 165 -16.50 19.85 16.34
N TYR A 166 -17.59 19.19 15.97
CA TYR A 166 -18.28 19.37 14.70
C TYR A 166 -18.87 20.78 14.56
N ASP A 167 -19.57 21.28 15.59
CA ASP A 167 -20.16 22.64 15.62
C ASP A 167 -19.05 23.71 15.52
N LYS A 168 -17.86 23.43 16.06
CA LYS A 168 -16.66 24.27 15.93
C LYS A 168 -15.95 24.15 14.58
N LYS A 169 -16.47 23.35 13.64
CA LYS A 169 -15.88 23.06 12.33
C LYS A 169 -14.49 22.41 12.39
N LEU A 170 -14.22 21.66 13.47
CA LEU A 170 -12.97 20.90 13.65
C LEU A 170 -13.10 19.44 13.18
N ILE A 171 -14.31 19.01 12.83
CA ILE A 171 -14.59 17.71 12.22
C ILE A 171 -15.04 17.91 10.79
N TYR A 172 -14.43 17.19 9.87
CA TYR A 172 -14.81 17.18 8.47
C TYR A 172 -14.63 15.77 7.89
N LYS A 173 -15.34 15.49 6.79
CA LYS A 173 -15.16 14.29 5.97
C LYS A 173 -14.26 14.65 4.81
N GLY A 174 -13.16 13.93 4.64
CA GLY A 174 -12.22 14.14 3.54
C GLY A 174 -11.75 12.81 2.96
N PHE A 175 -11.34 12.83 1.70
CA PHE A 175 -10.63 11.74 1.07
C PHE A 175 -9.13 12.02 1.17
N LYS A 176 -8.38 11.18 1.87
CA LYS A 176 -6.96 11.37 2.16
C LYS A 176 -6.21 10.05 2.09
N SER A 177 -4.93 10.10 1.71
CA SER A 177 -4.02 8.98 1.91
C SER A 177 -3.75 8.81 3.40
N MET A 178 -4.10 7.63 3.94
CA MET A 178 -4.04 7.32 5.37
C MET A 178 -3.37 5.97 5.58
N HIS A 179 -2.74 5.76 6.74
CA HIS A 179 -2.30 4.43 7.14
C HIS A 179 -3.49 3.48 7.19
N MET A 180 -3.34 2.29 6.62
CA MET A 180 -4.43 1.33 6.50
C MET A 180 -3.96 -0.08 6.86
N CYS A 181 -4.77 -0.78 7.65
CA CYS A 181 -4.56 -2.19 7.94
C CYS A 181 -5.41 -3.03 6.98
N PRO A 182 -4.82 -3.76 6.01
CA PRO A 182 -5.58 -4.56 5.05
C PRO A 182 -6.32 -5.73 5.71
N ARG A 183 -5.73 -6.34 6.76
CA ARG A 183 -6.41 -7.40 7.53
C ARG A 183 -7.66 -6.89 8.24
N CYS A 184 -7.56 -5.73 8.89
CA CYS A 184 -8.67 -5.16 9.65
C CYS A 184 -9.64 -4.36 8.77
N GLU A 185 -9.29 -4.13 7.50
CA GLU A 185 -9.99 -3.29 6.51
C GLU A 185 -10.37 -1.90 7.06
N THR A 186 -9.46 -1.28 7.81
CA THR A 186 -9.70 0.02 8.45
C THR A 186 -8.46 0.91 8.42
N THR A 187 -8.71 2.22 8.37
CA THR A 187 -7.67 3.24 8.56
C THR A 187 -7.19 3.25 10.01
N LEU A 188 -5.90 3.53 10.20
CA LEU A 188 -5.24 3.70 11.49
C LEU A 188 -4.81 5.16 11.65
N SER A 189 -4.72 5.60 12.90
CA SER A 189 -4.11 6.87 13.24
C SER A 189 -2.58 6.76 13.29
N ASN A 190 -1.90 7.89 13.13
CA ASN A 190 -0.44 7.96 13.19
C ASN A 190 0.14 7.39 14.50
N ASN A 191 -0.59 7.52 15.62
CA ASN A 191 -0.16 7.02 16.92
C ASN A 191 -0.19 5.48 17.00
N GLU A 192 -1.22 4.85 16.43
CA GLU A 192 -1.32 3.39 16.38
C GLU A 192 -0.19 2.76 15.55
N VAL A 193 0.28 3.48 14.52
CA VAL A 193 1.43 3.06 13.72
C VAL A 193 2.74 3.28 14.47
N ALA A 194 2.86 4.39 15.21
CA ALA A 194 4.07 4.72 15.96
C ALA A 194 4.41 3.72 17.07
N ASP A 195 3.41 3.11 17.70
CA ASP A 195 3.63 2.06 18.70
C ASP A 195 3.97 0.68 18.08
N GLY A 196 3.74 0.52 16.78
CA GLY A 196 3.89 -0.74 16.04
C GLY A 196 5.19 -0.89 15.24
N TYR A 197 6.11 0.07 15.32
CA TYR A 197 7.35 0.02 14.53
C TYR A 197 8.16 -1.24 14.82
N LYS A 198 8.57 -1.90 13.74
CA LYS A 198 9.50 -3.02 13.75
C LYS A 198 10.53 -2.79 12.66
N ASP A 199 11.78 -3.14 12.95
CA ASP A 199 12.82 -3.16 11.94
C ASP A 199 12.50 -4.31 10.97
N ILE A 200 12.12 -3.94 9.74
CA ILE A 200 11.86 -4.87 8.67
C ILE A 200 12.85 -4.61 7.53
N THR A 201 13.34 -5.68 6.93
CA THR A 201 14.17 -5.60 5.73
C THR A 201 13.27 -5.51 4.51
N ASP A 202 13.27 -4.40 3.79
CA ASP A 202 12.58 -4.29 2.50
C ASP A 202 13.58 -4.25 1.35
N ILE A 203 13.09 -4.63 0.16
CA ILE A 203 13.85 -4.55 -1.09
C ILE A 203 13.58 -3.17 -1.68
N SER A 204 14.62 -2.35 -1.70
CA SER A 204 14.62 -1.12 -2.48
C SER A 204 15.12 -1.41 -3.89
N ILE A 205 14.52 -0.75 -4.89
CA ILE A 205 14.88 -0.92 -6.29
C ILE A 205 15.01 0.42 -6.97
N THR A 206 15.87 0.46 -7.98
CA THR A 206 15.94 1.55 -8.95
C THR A 206 15.33 1.08 -10.26
N VAL A 207 14.50 1.91 -10.87
CA VAL A 207 13.71 1.59 -12.06
C VAL A 207 13.98 2.63 -13.16
N LYS A 208 14.04 2.15 -14.41
CA LYS A 208 14.30 2.93 -15.62
C LYS A 208 12.98 3.39 -16.24
N PHE A 209 12.80 4.70 -16.39
CA PHE A 209 11.68 5.31 -17.10
C PHE A 209 12.18 5.97 -18.40
N GLU A 210 11.89 5.35 -19.55
CA GLU A 210 12.38 5.86 -20.84
C GLU A 210 11.63 7.12 -21.26
N LEU A 211 12.35 8.16 -21.69
CA LEU A 211 11.74 9.37 -22.26
C LEU A 211 11.13 9.08 -23.63
N VAL A 212 9.96 9.63 -23.92
CA VAL A 212 9.25 9.44 -25.20
C VAL A 212 9.99 10.14 -26.33
N ASP A 213 10.43 11.38 -26.09
CA ASP A 213 11.07 12.23 -27.12
C ASP A 213 12.57 11.92 -27.30
N GLU A 214 13.17 11.18 -26.37
CA GLU A 214 14.60 10.83 -26.40
C GLU A 214 14.81 9.33 -26.14
N PRO A 215 14.49 8.45 -27.12
CA PRO A 215 14.66 7.01 -26.98
C PRO A 215 16.06 6.61 -26.53
N GLY A 216 16.15 5.62 -25.64
CA GLY A 216 17.41 5.19 -25.01
C GLY A 216 17.93 6.10 -23.89
N THR A 217 17.16 7.14 -23.51
CA THR A 217 17.42 7.96 -22.33
C THR A 217 16.40 7.66 -21.24
N TYR A 218 16.89 7.25 -20.07
CA TYR A 218 16.08 6.79 -18.96
C TYR A 218 16.24 7.69 -17.73
N VAL A 219 15.12 8.10 -17.16
CA VAL A 219 15.10 8.72 -15.84
C VAL A 219 15.09 7.61 -14.80
N LEU A 220 16.05 7.63 -13.88
CA LEU A 220 16.16 6.63 -12.82
C LEU A 220 15.37 7.10 -11.60
N ALA A 221 14.33 6.37 -11.21
CA ALA A 221 13.60 6.62 -9.97
C ALA A 221 13.80 5.45 -8.99
N TRP A 222 13.86 5.78 -7.70
CA TRP A 222 14.07 4.82 -6.63
C TRP A 222 12.80 4.63 -5.80
N THR A 223 12.57 3.39 -5.34
CA THR A 223 11.43 3.08 -4.47
C THR A 223 11.74 1.91 -3.54
N THR A 224 11.17 1.93 -2.34
CA THR A 224 11.17 0.83 -1.37
C THR A 224 9.91 -0.02 -1.44
N THR A 225 8.94 0.38 -2.27
CA THR A 225 7.63 -0.25 -2.40
C THR A 225 7.34 -0.62 -3.86
N PRO A 226 8.00 -1.64 -4.44
CA PRO A 226 7.77 -2.08 -5.82
C PRO A 226 6.28 -2.32 -6.16
N TRP A 227 5.51 -2.86 -5.22
CA TRP A 227 4.06 -3.09 -5.37
C TRP A 227 3.24 -1.82 -5.71
N THR A 228 3.77 -0.61 -5.50
CA THR A 228 3.11 0.65 -5.85
C THR A 228 3.28 1.06 -7.31
N LEU A 229 4.27 0.51 -8.03
CA LEU A 229 4.63 0.91 -9.40
C LEU A 229 3.50 0.72 -10.44
N PRO A 230 2.60 -0.29 -10.35
CA PRO A 230 1.45 -0.36 -11.25
C PRO A 230 0.49 0.84 -11.14
N GLY A 231 0.53 1.58 -10.03
CA GLY A 231 -0.22 2.82 -9.81
C GLY A 231 0.57 4.09 -10.15
N ASN A 232 1.72 3.98 -10.81
CA ASN A 232 2.52 5.13 -11.20
C ASN A 232 1.82 5.98 -12.27
N VAL A 233 1.76 7.29 -12.04
CA VAL A 233 1.13 8.26 -12.96
C VAL A 233 2.02 9.46 -13.27
N ALA A 234 3.10 9.67 -12.52
CA ALA A 234 4.05 10.76 -12.77
C ALA A 234 5.44 10.44 -12.20
N LEU A 235 6.42 11.25 -12.59
CA LEU A 235 7.71 11.37 -11.90
C LEU A 235 7.83 12.77 -11.31
N ALA A 236 8.49 12.89 -10.16
CA ALA A 236 8.71 14.14 -9.48
C ALA A 236 10.21 14.45 -9.35
N VAL A 237 10.57 15.71 -9.64
CA VAL A 237 11.94 16.25 -9.57
C VAL A 237 11.95 17.57 -8.80
N GLY A 238 13.08 17.91 -8.18
CA GLY A 238 13.25 19.23 -7.57
C GLY A 238 13.69 20.26 -8.61
N GLU A 239 13.04 21.42 -8.69
CA GLU A 239 13.31 22.43 -9.73
C GLU A 239 14.76 22.94 -9.73
N GLU A 240 15.29 23.16 -8.53
CA GLU A 240 16.63 23.72 -8.28
C GLU A 240 17.70 22.64 -8.06
N ILE A 241 17.31 21.35 -8.02
CA ILE A 241 18.26 20.26 -7.87
C ILE A 241 19.06 20.11 -9.17
N GLU A 242 20.37 19.93 -9.03
CA GLU A 242 21.27 19.66 -10.15
C GLU A 242 21.20 18.17 -10.55
N TYR A 243 20.77 17.93 -11.78
CA TYR A 243 20.70 16.61 -12.41
C TYR A 243 21.80 16.47 -13.45
N VAL A 244 22.15 15.23 -13.75
CA VAL A 244 23.09 14.91 -14.82
C VAL A 244 22.49 13.89 -15.77
N ARG A 245 22.85 14.01 -17.04
CA ARG A 245 22.73 12.93 -18.02
C ARG A 245 24.07 12.23 -18.11
N VAL A 246 24.10 10.98 -17.69
CA VAL A 246 25.29 10.13 -17.75
C VAL A 246 25.11 9.07 -18.81
N ARG A 247 26.17 8.82 -19.57
CA ARG A 247 26.27 7.66 -20.45
C ARG A 247 26.97 6.56 -19.67
N VAL A 248 26.29 5.44 -19.48
CA VAL A 248 26.91 4.25 -18.89
C VAL A 248 27.38 3.34 -20.01
N SER A 249 28.70 3.15 -20.07
CA SER A 249 29.31 2.16 -20.94
C SER A 249 29.17 0.78 -20.29
N SER A 250 28.38 -0.11 -20.88
CA SER A 250 28.32 -1.50 -20.43
C SER A 250 29.62 -2.21 -20.82
N LYS A 251 30.63 -2.15 -19.94
CA LYS A 251 31.90 -2.86 -20.13
C LYS A 251 31.63 -4.34 -20.44
N ASN A 252 32.32 -4.88 -21.45
CA ASN A 252 32.20 -6.28 -21.90
C ASN A 252 30.92 -6.67 -22.67
N LYS A 253 30.02 -5.73 -23.02
CA LYS A 253 28.94 -6.06 -23.98
C LYS A 253 29.53 -6.35 -25.37
N LYS A 254 28.99 -7.36 -26.03
CA LYS A 254 29.43 -7.81 -27.35
C LYS A 254 28.85 -6.89 -28.42
N VAL A 255 29.69 -6.44 -29.34
CA VAL A 255 29.27 -5.72 -30.54
C VAL A 255 29.75 -6.48 -31.76
N PHE A 256 28.84 -6.78 -32.68
CA PHE A 256 29.15 -7.43 -33.94
C PHE A 256 28.98 -6.45 -35.10
N LEU A 257 30.03 -6.26 -35.88
CA LEU A 257 30.01 -5.48 -37.12
C LEU A 257 30.01 -6.45 -38.30
N ILE A 258 28.88 -6.56 -39.02
CA ILE A 258 28.66 -7.53 -40.08
C ILE A 258 28.66 -6.82 -41.44
N SER A 259 29.57 -7.19 -42.34
CA SER A 259 29.66 -6.61 -43.69
C SER A 259 28.79 -7.35 -44.72
N GLY A 260 28.60 -6.71 -45.87
CA GLY A 260 27.86 -7.24 -47.01
C GLY A 260 28.69 -7.45 -48.28
N LYS A 261 28.03 -7.44 -49.44
CA LYS A 261 28.67 -7.70 -50.74
C LYS A 261 29.59 -6.55 -51.14
N HIS A 262 30.81 -6.88 -51.56
CA HIS A 262 31.89 -5.92 -51.86
C HIS A 262 32.26 -4.99 -50.69
N ALA A 263 31.73 -5.24 -49.50
CA ALA A 263 32.10 -4.54 -48.29
C ALA A 263 33.23 -5.35 -47.64
N TRP A 264 34.44 -4.82 -47.71
CA TRP A 264 35.53 -5.32 -46.89
C TRP A 264 35.31 -4.72 -45.50
N ALA A 265 34.82 -5.47 -44.51
CA ALA A 265 34.67 -4.99 -43.14
C ALA A 265 35.99 -4.49 -42.53
N SER A 266 37.11 -4.80 -43.19
CA SER A 266 38.47 -4.37 -42.90
C SER A 266 38.87 -3.00 -43.48
N MET A 267 37.99 -2.30 -44.22
CA MET A 267 38.30 -0.97 -44.78
C MET A 267 37.82 0.17 -43.87
N ASN A 268 38.76 1.03 -43.48
CA ASN A 268 38.69 2.34 -42.78
C ASN A 268 37.60 2.56 -41.71
N TYR A 269 36.30 2.50 -42.02
CA TYR A 269 35.22 2.86 -41.08
C TYR A 269 34.93 1.81 -40.00
N PHE A 270 34.77 0.53 -40.35
CA PHE A 270 34.56 -0.50 -39.31
C PHE A 270 35.77 -0.64 -38.38
N PRO A 271 37.03 -0.54 -38.85
CA PRO A 271 38.19 -0.40 -37.98
C PRO A 271 38.17 0.88 -37.10
N SER A 272 37.76 2.05 -37.63
CA SER A 272 37.67 3.30 -36.86
C SER A 272 36.56 3.24 -35.80
N LEU A 273 35.38 2.73 -36.19
CA LEU A 273 34.24 2.46 -35.32
C LEU A 273 34.59 1.44 -34.24
N LYS A 274 35.28 0.35 -34.61
CA LYS A 274 35.80 -0.65 -33.66
C LYS A 274 36.69 0.00 -32.63
N LYS A 275 37.70 0.78 -33.05
CA LYS A 275 38.62 1.47 -32.13
C LYS A 275 37.88 2.42 -31.18
N ARG A 276 36.85 3.13 -31.68
CA ARG A 276 36.01 4.02 -30.88
C ARG A 276 35.20 3.23 -29.85
N LEU A 277 34.52 2.16 -30.26
CA LEU A 277 33.68 1.32 -29.40
C LEU A 277 34.52 0.54 -28.37
N GLU A 278 35.70 0.06 -28.73
CA GLU A 278 36.65 -0.57 -27.79
C GLU A 278 37.15 0.44 -26.75
N LYS A 279 37.39 1.71 -27.14
CA LYS A 279 37.70 2.79 -26.19
C LYS A 279 36.53 3.06 -25.23
N GLU A 280 35.30 2.90 -25.71
CA GLU A 280 34.07 2.95 -24.91
C GLU A 280 33.82 1.68 -24.09
N GLY A 281 34.70 0.67 -24.13
CA GLY A 281 34.64 -0.53 -23.29
C GLY A 281 33.86 -1.72 -23.85
N TYR A 282 33.45 -1.68 -25.12
CA TYR A 282 32.76 -2.78 -25.79
C TYR A 282 33.73 -3.85 -26.32
N ASN A 283 33.29 -5.11 -26.37
CA ASN A 283 34.02 -6.19 -27.06
C ASN A 283 33.53 -6.30 -28.51
N VAL A 284 34.32 -5.79 -29.44
CA VAL A 284 33.90 -5.62 -30.84
C VAL A 284 34.50 -6.70 -31.75
N THR A 285 33.61 -7.50 -32.34
CA THR A 285 33.96 -8.51 -33.34
C THR A 285 33.51 -8.04 -34.72
N ILE A 286 34.42 -8.09 -35.69
CA ILE A 286 34.11 -7.84 -37.09
C ILE A 286 33.89 -9.18 -37.78
N ILE A 287 32.77 -9.32 -38.51
CA ILE A 287 32.40 -10.53 -39.26
C ILE A 287 32.23 -10.16 -40.74
N ASP A 288 33.11 -10.73 -41.56
CA ASP A 288 32.99 -10.64 -43.02
C ASP A 288 32.17 -11.81 -43.58
N HIS A 289 31.47 -11.58 -44.70
CA HIS A 289 30.96 -12.68 -45.51
C HIS A 289 32.11 -13.57 -46.01
N LYS A 290 31.91 -14.89 -46.03
CA LYS A 290 32.95 -15.87 -46.42
C LYS A 290 33.51 -15.62 -47.82
N ASP A 291 32.63 -15.32 -48.79
CA ASP A 291 32.99 -14.76 -50.10
C ASP A 291 32.26 -13.42 -50.28
N SER A 292 32.99 -12.33 -50.10
CA SER A 292 32.43 -10.97 -50.24
C SER A 292 32.16 -10.58 -51.70
N LYS A 293 32.75 -11.26 -52.69
CA LYS A 293 32.54 -10.98 -54.12
C LYS A 293 31.29 -11.70 -54.64
N ASN A 294 31.06 -12.94 -54.20
CA ASN A 294 29.91 -13.76 -54.58
C ASN A 294 29.22 -14.38 -53.35
N PRO A 295 28.59 -13.56 -52.48
CA PRO A 295 28.04 -14.06 -51.23
C PRO A 295 26.90 -15.04 -51.46
N GLN A 296 26.95 -16.19 -50.77
CA GLN A 296 25.87 -17.17 -50.71
C GLN A 296 25.17 -17.10 -49.36
N LEU A 297 23.84 -17.09 -49.36
CA LEU A 297 23.05 -16.96 -48.13
C LEU A 297 23.32 -18.10 -47.15
N ASP A 298 23.22 -19.36 -47.59
CA ASP A 298 23.35 -20.54 -46.71
C ASP A 298 24.74 -20.67 -46.07
N GLU A 299 25.79 -20.32 -46.81
CA GLU A 299 27.17 -20.35 -46.31
C GLU A 299 27.41 -19.30 -45.24
N ASN A 300 26.90 -18.09 -45.45
CA ASN A 300 27.01 -17.00 -44.48
C ASN A 300 26.11 -17.23 -43.26
N MET A 301 24.91 -17.78 -43.44
CA MET A 301 24.02 -18.22 -42.35
C MET A 301 24.69 -19.28 -41.47
N THR A 302 25.32 -20.27 -42.09
CA THR A 302 26.10 -21.30 -41.38
C THR A 302 27.29 -20.69 -40.64
N TYR A 303 27.93 -19.67 -41.23
CA TYR A 303 29.04 -18.98 -40.59
C TYR A 303 28.60 -18.16 -39.36
N LEU A 304 27.47 -17.46 -39.44
CA LEU A 304 26.93 -16.70 -38.31
C LEU A 304 26.60 -17.60 -37.10
N LYS A 305 26.18 -18.84 -37.32
CA LYS A 305 25.92 -19.82 -36.23
C LYS A 305 27.14 -20.12 -35.34
N ALA A 306 28.36 -19.78 -35.77
CA ALA A 306 29.56 -19.93 -34.95
C ALA A 306 29.73 -18.84 -33.87
N PHE A 307 28.92 -17.78 -33.91
CA PHE A 307 29.00 -16.64 -33.00
C PHE A 307 27.78 -16.57 -32.07
N ASP A 308 28.00 -16.16 -30.83
CA ASP A 308 26.94 -15.95 -29.86
C ASP A 308 26.52 -14.47 -29.82
N PHE A 309 25.40 -14.18 -30.50
CA PHE A 309 24.79 -12.85 -30.57
C PHE A 309 23.88 -12.52 -29.38
N SER A 310 23.70 -13.44 -28.43
CA SER A 310 22.74 -13.24 -27.32
C SER A 310 23.09 -11.99 -26.51
N GLY A 311 22.15 -11.03 -26.44
CA GLY A 311 22.32 -9.75 -25.75
C GLY A 311 23.36 -8.82 -26.40
N ALA A 312 23.74 -9.05 -27.65
CA ALA A 312 24.73 -8.23 -28.35
C ALA A 312 24.12 -7.01 -29.06
N HIS A 313 24.95 -6.02 -29.34
CA HIS A 313 24.64 -4.98 -30.32
C HIS A 313 25.14 -5.41 -31.70
N VAL A 314 24.33 -5.24 -32.73
CA VAL A 314 24.69 -5.66 -34.09
C VAL A 314 24.59 -4.47 -35.03
N VAL A 315 25.67 -4.19 -35.74
CA VAL A 315 25.73 -3.20 -36.82
C VAL A 315 25.97 -3.95 -38.12
N THR A 316 25.09 -3.77 -39.10
CA THR A 316 25.18 -4.45 -40.40
C THR A 316 25.38 -3.44 -41.52
N HIS A 317 25.97 -3.89 -42.63
CA HIS A 317 26.07 -3.11 -43.86
C HIS A 317 25.60 -3.92 -45.08
N SER A 318 24.89 -3.28 -46.00
CA SER A 318 24.52 -3.86 -47.30
C SER A 318 23.83 -5.23 -47.17
N LEU A 319 24.27 -6.26 -47.92
CA LEU A 319 23.71 -7.63 -47.82
C LEU A 319 23.90 -8.30 -46.46
N GLY A 320 24.81 -7.80 -45.61
CA GLY A 320 24.97 -8.29 -44.24
C GLY A 320 23.70 -8.11 -43.41
N ALA A 321 22.92 -7.05 -43.70
CA ALA A 321 21.61 -6.82 -43.08
C ALA A 321 20.63 -7.95 -43.42
N SER A 322 20.54 -8.36 -44.69
CA SER A 322 19.69 -9.49 -45.10
C SER A 322 20.11 -10.82 -44.50
N THR A 323 21.42 -11.12 -44.51
CA THR A 323 21.94 -12.35 -43.88
C THR A 323 21.54 -12.40 -42.41
N PHE A 324 21.70 -11.28 -41.70
CA PHE A 324 21.43 -11.23 -40.27
C PHE A 324 19.94 -11.22 -39.93
N LEU A 325 19.09 -10.55 -40.73
CA LEU A 325 17.63 -10.64 -40.59
C LEU A 325 17.15 -12.09 -40.78
N LYS A 326 17.71 -12.82 -41.76
CA LYS A 326 17.38 -14.23 -41.96
C LYS A 326 17.86 -15.10 -40.81
N PHE A 327 19.04 -14.80 -40.26
CA PHE A 327 19.56 -15.46 -39.06
C PHE A 327 18.61 -15.27 -37.87
N LEU A 328 18.16 -14.04 -37.61
CA LEU A 328 17.20 -13.77 -36.53
C LEU A 328 15.85 -14.43 -36.76
N ASP A 329 15.39 -14.56 -38.01
CA ASP A 329 14.12 -15.23 -38.31
C ASP A 329 14.19 -16.73 -37.95
N GLU A 330 15.26 -17.41 -38.38
CA GLU A 330 15.43 -18.87 -38.25
C GLU A 330 15.97 -19.35 -36.90
N ASN A 331 16.56 -18.46 -36.10
CA ASN A 331 17.18 -18.81 -34.82
C ASN A 331 16.48 -18.12 -33.64
N ASN A 332 16.49 -18.76 -32.48
CA ASN A 332 15.91 -18.19 -31.26
C ASN A 332 16.97 -17.40 -30.47
N THR A 333 17.46 -16.32 -31.07
CA THR A 333 18.50 -15.47 -30.48
C THR A 333 17.95 -14.07 -30.27
N PHE A 334 18.11 -13.54 -29.06
CA PHE A 334 17.67 -12.19 -28.69
C PHE A 334 18.87 -11.26 -28.64
N ILE A 335 18.75 -10.08 -29.26
CA ILE A 335 19.81 -9.07 -29.32
C ILE A 335 19.34 -7.74 -28.74
N GLU A 336 20.28 -6.87 -28.38
CA GLU A 336 19.95 -5.59 -27.76
C GLU A 336 19.58 -4.53 -28.81
N THR A 337 20.44 -4.31 -29.81
CA THR A 337 20.15 -3.36 -30.90
C THR A 337 20.55 -3.90 -32.25
N LEU A 338 19.85 -3.45 -33.29
CA LEU A 338 20.20 -3.68 -34.69
C LEU A 338 20.32 -2.34 -35.43
N THR A 339 21.54 -1.95 -35.81
CA THR A 339 21.76 -0.80 -36.68
C THR A 339 22.08 -1.30 -38.09
N MET A 340 21.28 -0.93 -39.08
CA MET A 340 21.48 -1.31 -40.47
C MET A 340 21.92 -0.10 -41.28
N ILE A 341 23.16 -0.12 -41.75
CA ILE A 341 23.74 0.93 -42.59
C ILE A 341 23.59 0.52 -44.06
N ALA A 342 22.86 1.31 -44.84
CA ALA A 342 22.53 1.04 -46.24
C ALA A 342 22.13 -0.43 -46.47
N PRO A 343 21.08 -0.92 -45.78
CA PRO A 343 20.69 -2.33 -45.88
C PRO A 343 20.41 -2.70 -47.34
N SER A 344 20.67 -3.94 -47.72
CA SER A 344 20.19 -4.49 -48.99
C SER A 344 19.24 -5.63 -48.71
N TYR A 345 17.97 -5.50 -49.08
CA TYR A 345 16.89 -6.47 -48.88
C TYR A 345 16.34 -7.00 -50.22
N PRO A 346 16.66 -8.24 -50.63
CA PRO A 346 16.29 -8.82 -51.93
C PRO A 346 14.91 -9.49 -51.97
N GLY A 347 13.98 -9.13 -51.08
CA GLY A 347 12.63 -9.73 -51.04
C GLY A 347 11.67 -9.20 -52.11
N LYS A 348 10.71 -10.05 -52.51
CA LYS A 348 9.80 -9.81 -53.64
C LYS A 348 8.96 -8.53 -53.54
N SER A 349 8.60 -8.11 -52.33
CA SER A 349 7.72 -6.96 -52.08
C SER A 349 8.44 -5.61 -51.95
N PHE A 350 9.79 -5.61 -51.99
CA PHE A 350 10.61 -4.45 -51.65
C PHE A 350 11.55 -4.02 -52.78
N SER A 351 11.72 -4.87 -53.81
CA SER A 351 12.53 -4.53 -54.99
C SER A 351 11.64 -4.26 -56.21
N SER A 352 11.84 -3.12 -56.87
CA SER A 352 11.28 -2.88 -58.21
C SER A 352 12.01 -3.78 -59.21
N THR A 353 11.51 -5.00 -59.40
CA THR A 353 11.64 -5.81 -60.63
C THR A 353 12.99 -5.72 -61.38
N ASN A 354 14.13 -5.99 -60.71
CA ASN A 354 15.39 -6.27 -61.41
C ASN A 354 15.88 -7.71 -61.16
N PRO A 355 15.38 -8.70 -61.94
CA PRO A 355 15.76 -10.11 -61.82
C PRO A 355 17.26 -10.36 -61.94
N LYS A 356 17.99 -9.48 -62.68
CA LYS A 356 19.45 -9.59 -62.85
C LYS A 356 20.20 -9.28 -61.55
N TRP A 357 19.73 -8.33 -60.75
CA TRP A 357 20.37 -7.99 -59.49
C TRP A 357 20.12 -9.06 -58.42
N ILE A 358 18.91 -9.61 -58.32
CA ILE A 358 18.59 -10.72 -57.39
C ILE A 358 19.42 -11.97 -57.71
N LYS A 359 19.57 -12.31 -59.00
CA LYS A 359 20.45 -13.41 -59.41
C LYS A 359 21.93 -13.12 -59.11
N LYS A 360 22.35 -11.86 -59.20
CA LYS A 360 23.72 -11.42 -58.89
C LYS A 360 23.97 -11.30 -57.39
N SER A 361 22.96 -11.05 -56.56
CA SER A 361 23.11 -10.91 -55.10
C SER A 361 23.38 -12.26 -54.43
N GLY A 362 22.90 -13.37 -55.02
CA GLY A 362 23.03 -14.73 -54.47
C GLY A 362 21.90 -15.14 -53.51
N TYR A 363 20.92 -14.26 -53.30
CA TYR A 363 19.87 -14.39 -52.27
C TYR A 363 18.51 -14.62 -52.96
N ILE A 364 18.43 -15.69 -53.75
CA ILE A 364 17.26 -15.99 -54.59
C ILE A 364 16.10 -16.48 -53.69
N GLY A 365 14.92 -15.87 -53.81
CA GLY A 365 13.74 -16.29 -53.06
C GLY A 365 13.73 -15.87 -51.58
N PHE A 366 14.54 -14.86 -51.22
CA PHE A 366 14.67 -14.37 -49.86
C PHE A 366 13.35 -13.80 -49.31
N ASP A 367 12.99 -14.25 -48.10
CA ASP A 367 11.87 -13.71 -47.32
C ASP A 367 12.11 -13.96 -45.82
N VAL A 368 11.54 -13.10 -44.98
CA VAL A 368 11.65 -13.16 -43.50
C VAL A 368 10.35 -12.75 -42.80
N ASN A 369 10.10 -13.32 -41.62
CA ASN A 369 8.99 -12.89 -40.78
C ASN A 369 9.37 -11.69 -39.90
N PHE A 370 8.93 -10.49 -40.30
CA PHE A 370 9.21 -9.24 -39.58
C PHE A 370 8.65 -9.21 -38.14
N GLU A 371 7.50 -9.82 -37.87
CA GLU A 371 6.92 -9.87 -36.51
C GLU A 371 7.76 -10.75 -35.58
N SER A 372 8.32 -11.84 -36.11
CA SER A 372 9.25 -12.72 -35.39
C SER A 372 10.54 -11.95 -35.03
N ILE A 373 11.11 -11.23 -36.00
CA ILE A 373 12.36 -10.48 -35.81
C ILE A 373 12.20 -9.35 -34.79
N LYS A 374 11.12 -8.56 -34.87
CA LYS A 374 10.88 -7.44 -33.95
C LYS A 374 10.88 -7.88 -32.49
N LYS A 375 10.25 -9.03 -32.18
CA LYS A 375 10.20 -9.58 -30.82
C LYS A 375 11.55 -10.02 -30.27
N LYS A 376 12.54 -10.23 -31.14
CA LYS A 376 13.89 -10.69 -30.79
C LYS A 376 14.89 -9.55 -30.58
N ILE A 377 14.47 -8.29 -30.79
CA ILE A 377 15.32 -7.10 -30.62
C ILE A 377 14.75 -6.29 -29.47
N THR A 378 15.52 -6.13 -28.39
CA THR A 378 14.97 -5.65 -27.11
C THR A 378 15.02 -4.14 -26.92
N ARG A 379 15.84 -3.41 -27.68
CA ARG A 379 16.01 -1.96 -27.50
C ARG A 379 15.63 -1.14 -28.74
N ALA A 380 16.38 -1.25 -29.82
CA ALA A 380 16.20 -0.37 -30.98
C ALA A 380 16.62 -1.02 -32.30
N ILE A 381 15.93 -0.63 -33.36
CA ILE A 381 16.30 -0.90 -34.74
C ILE A 381 16.51 0.45 -35.43
N ASP A 382 17.70 0.68 -35.96
CA ASP A 382 18.06 1.91 -36.67
C ASP A 382 18.39 1.58 -38.12
N ILE A 383 17.87 2.36 -39.06
CA ILE A 383 18.21 2.27 -40.49
C ILE A 383 18.85 3.57 -40.92
N VAL A 384 20.10 3.50 -41.35
CA VAL A 384 20.85 4.65 -41.88
C VAL A 384 20.95 4.49 -43.39
N TYR A 385 20.50 5.49 -44.15
CA TYR A 385 20.53 5.44 -45.61
C TYR A 385 20.85 6.81 -46.22
N SER A 386 21.43 6.82 -47.42
CA SER A 386 21.79 8.06 -48.12
C SER A 386 20.99 8.21 -49.40
N VAL A 387 20.37 9.36 -49.63
CA VAL A 387 19.43 9.55 -50.76
C VAL A 387 20.01 9.40 -52.16
N ASP A 388 21.34 9.55 -52.28
CA ASP A 388 22.11 9.38 -53.52
C ASP A 388 22.64 7.95 -53.70
N ASP A 389 22.24 7.00 -52.85
CA ASP A 389 22.54 5.58 -52.98
C ASP A 389 21.82 4.97 -54.19
N GLU A 390 22.59 4.34 -55.09
CA GLU A 390 22.06 3.65 -56.26
C GLU A 390 21.12 2.49 -55.88
N ILE A 391 21.26 1.93 -54.67
CA ILE A 391 20.40 0.85 -54.16
C ILE A 391 18.99 1.36 -53.80
N ILE A 392 18.82 2.64 -53.42
CA ILE A 392 17.50 3.24 -53.16
C ILE A 392 16.61 3.24 -54.39
N ARG A 393 17.21 3.33 -55.59
CA ARG A 393 16.46 3.26 -56.86
C ARG A 393 15.90 1.87 -57.14
N ILE A 394 16.30 0.86 -56.38
CA ILE A 394 15.95 -0.55 -56.58
C ILE A 394 15.24 -1.12 -55.34
N GLN A 395 15.39 -0.52 -54.15
CA GLN A 395 14.82 -1.00 -52.89
C GLN A 395 14.12 0.10 -52.09
N ASN A 396 12.95 -0.23 -51.53
CA ASN A 396 12.18 0.70 -50.71
C ASN A 396 12.57 0.59 -49.22
N PHE A 397 13.48 1.46 -48.76
CA PHE A 397 13.92 1.52 -47.36
C PHE A 397 12.86 2.03 -46.39
N GLU A 398 11.97 2.91 -46.83
CA GLU A 398 10.86 3.40 -46.01
C GLU A 398 9.92 2.25 -45.64
N LEU A 399 9.56 1.41 -46.63
CA LEU A 399 8.73 0.22 -46.40
C LEU A 399 9.43 -0.80 -45.48
N LEU A 400 10.75 -0.97 -45.61
CA LEU A 400 11.52 -1.83 -44.71
C LEU A 400 11.52 -1.30 -43.27
N GLY A 401 11.70 0.02 -43.12
CA GLY A 401 11.62 0.72 -41.84
C GLY A 401 10.26 0.59 -41.18
N GLU A 402 9.18 0.80 -41.92
CA GLU A 402 7.80 0.61 -41.43
C GLU A 402 7.55 -0.81 -40.92
N ARG A 403 7.99 -1.82 -41.68
CA ARG A 403 7.80 -3.24 -41.34
C ARG A 403 8.55 -3.66 -40.08
N LEU A 404 9.74 -3.10 -39.88
CA LEU A 404 10.57 -3.33 -38.71
C LEU A 404 10.25 -2.38 -37.54
N CYS A 405 9.43 -1.35 -37.76
CA CYS A 405 9.25 -0.24 -36.81
C CYS A 405 10.59 0.41 -36.44
N ALA A 406 11.47 0.61 -37.43
CA ALA A 406 12.81 1.12 -37.23
C ALA A 406 12.87 2.65 -37.23
N ASN A 407 13.82 3.21 -36.47
CA ASN A 407 14.18 4.62 -36.54
C ASN A 407 14.94 4.89 -37.84
N MET A 408 14.44 5.82 -38.65
CA MET A 408 14.99 6.13 -39.96
C MET A 408 15.94 7.33 -39.89
N HIS A 409 17.20 7.14 -40.29
CA HIS A 409 18.25 8.16 -40.30
C HIS A 409 18.66 8.44 -41.76
N ARG A 410 18.22 9.58 -42.28
CA ARG A 410 18.46 10.01 -43.66
C ARG A 410 19.71 10.88 -43.76
N GLU A 411 20.62 10.51 -44.65
CA GLU A 411 21.81 11.31 -45.00
C GLU A 411 21.81 11.71 -46.48
N ASP A 412 22.61 12.73 -46.81
CA ASP A 412 22.77 13.24 -48.17
C ASP A 412 24.25 13.17 -48.60
N ASN A 413 24.51 12.87 -49.88
CA ASN A 413 25.85 12.83 -50.49
C ASN A 413 26.81 11.77 -49.94
N LYS A 414 26.31 10.65 -49.40
CA LYS A 414 27.13 9.53 -48.90
C LYS A 414 27.14 8.30 -49.81
N LYS A 415 26.33 8.26 -50.87
CA LYS A 415 26.13 7.10 -51.77
C LYS A 415 25.79 5.83 -50.97
N HIS A 416 26.27 4.65 -51.38
CA HIS A 416 26.06 3.38 -50.66
C HIS A 416 26.90 3.22 -49.36
N PHE A 417 27.58 4.30 -48.94
CA PHE A 417 28.60 4.31 -47.90
C PHE A 417 29.79 3.38 -48.26
N PHE A 418 30.99 3.70 -47.79
CA PHE A 418 32.22 2.89 -47.97
C PHE A 418 32.64 2.61 -49.44
N ALA A 419 33.16 3.63 -50.13
CA ALA A 419 33.83 3.48 -51.44
C ALA A 419 35.36 3.54 -51.30
N LYS A 420 36.09 2.87 -52.21
CA LYS A 420 37.56 2.77 -52.21
C LYS A 420 38.31 4.12 -52.28
N GLU A 421 37.65 5.16 -52.78
CA GLU A 421 38.25 6.46 -53.13
C GLU A 421 37.74 7.63 -52.27
N TYR A 422 36.74 7.43 -51.41
CA TYR A 422 36.14 8.50 -50.60
C TYR A 422 35.78 7.99 -49.21
N THR A 423 36.21 8.69 -48.16
CA THR A 423 35.79 8.48 -46.77
C THR A 423 34.34 8.93 -46.56
N ASN A 424 33.39 8.23 -47.17
CA ASN A 424 31.95 8.46 -47.02
C ASN A 424 31.42 7.70 -45.79
N GLU A 425 32.00 7.99 -44.62
CA GLU A 425 31.51 7.48 -43.35
C GLU A 425 30.14 8.12 -43.04
N PRO A 426 29.19 7.39 -42.44
CA PRO A 426 27.93 7.99 -41.99
C PRO A 426 28.23 9.06 -40.93
N ASN A 427 27.52 10.18 -41.02
CA ASN A 427 27.51 11.19 -39.95
C ASN A 427 26.76 10.67 -38.71
N PHE A 428 25.88 9.68 -38.89
CA PHE A 428 25.21 8.96 -37.82
C PHE A 428 26.22 8.31 -36.87
N VAL A 429 26.18 8.75 -35.61
CA VAL A 429 26.96 8.16 -34.53
C VAL A 429 26.22 6.92 -34.02
N VAL A 430 26.76 5.74 -34.28
CA VAL A 430 26.26 4.49 -33.67
C VAL A 430 26.35 4.64 -32.15
N ASN A 431 25.20 4.71 -31.49
CA ASN A 431 25.09 4.99 -30.07
C ASN A 431 24.59 3.76 -29.32
N LEU A 432 25.52 3.00 -28.76
CA LEU A 432 25.24 1.74 -28.09
C LEU A 432 25.04 1.90 -26.58
N GLY A 433 25.36 3.07 -26.01
CA GLY A 433 25.22 3.35 -24.59
C GLY A 433 23.77 3.61 -24.18
N GLU A 434 23.44 3.30 -22.92
CA GLU A 434 22.22 3.80 -22.29
C GLU A 434 22.54 5.13 -21.61
N TYR A 435 21.61 6.09 -21.71
CA TYR A 435 21.70 7.35 -20.99
C TYR A 435 20.82 7.29 -19.76
N TYR A 436 21.37 7.70 -18.63
CA TYR A 436 20.66 7.75 -17.37
C TYR A 436 20.59 9.18 -16.85
N ILE A 437 19.43 9.55 -16.32
CA ILE A 437 19.20 10.84 -15.68
C ILE A 437 18.93 10.60 -14.20
N LEU A 438 19.73 11.25 -13.36
CA LEU A 438 19.66 11.20 -11.90
C LEU A 438 20.32 12.45 -11.29
N ALA A 439 20.07 12.70 -10.01
CA ALA A 439 20.69 13.82 -9.30
C ALA A 439 22.22 13.64 -9.23
N LYS A 440 22.96 14.72 -9.48
CA LYS A 440 24.44 14.71 -9.57
C LYS A 440 25.12 14.08 -8.35
N ASN A 441 24.65 14.45 -7.17
CA ASN A 441 25.20 13.97 -5.90
C ASN A 441 24.92 12.48 -5.62
N ARG A 442 24.06 11.83 -6.43
CA ARG A 442 23.69 10.41 -6.28
C ARG A 442 24.40 9.50 -7.29
N VAL A 443 25.12 10.05 -8.27
CA VAL A 443 25.69 9.28 -9.38
C VAL A 443 26.64 8.19 -8.89
N ALA A 444 27.56 8.54 -7.98
CA ALA A 444 28.54 7.59 -7.44
C ALA A 444 27.86 6.44 -6.68
N ASP A 445 26.85 6.78 -5.86
CA ASP A 445 26.15 5.81 -5.02
C ASP A 445 25.24 4.87 -5.84
N VAL A 446 24.55 5.41 -6.86
CA VAL A 446 23.58 4.63 -7.66
C VAL A 446 24.27 3.75 -8.71
N LEU A 447 25.32 4.25 -9.36
CA LEU A 447 26.03 3.52 -10.43
C LEU A 447 27.12 2.60 -9.90
N ASN A 448 27.53 2.78 -8.64
CA ASN A 448 28.31 1.86 -7.80
C ASN A 448 29.20 0.86 -8.57
N SER A 449 30.29 1.36 -9.18
CA SER A 449 31.34 0.68 -9.96
C SER A 449 31.19 0.57 -11.50
N GLU A 450 30.07 0.99 -12.08
CA GLU A 450 29.95 1.14 -13.54
C GLU A 450 30.86 2.27 -14.05
N ALA A 451 31.50 2.08 -15.22
CA ALA A 451 32.19 3.19 -15.88
C ALA A 451 31.16 4.07 -16.57
N TYR A 452 31.13 5.34 -16.17
CA TYR A 452 30.20 6.32 -16.73
C TYR A 452 30.93 7.58 -17.18
N GLU A 453 30.29 8.28 -18.11
CA GLU A 453 30.71 9.59 -18.61
C GLU A 453 29.56 10.58 -18.40
N ILE A 454 29.83 11.71 -17.73
CA ILE A 454 28.86 12.79 -17.61
C ILE A 454 28.82 13.54 -18.95
N ILE A 455 27.65 13.56 -19.57
CA ILE A 455 27.44 14.16 -20.89
C ILE A 455 26.92 15.59 -20.74
N GLU A 456 26.02 15.79 -19.78
CA GLU A 456 25.39 17.08 -19.53
C GLU A 456 25.03 17.21 -18.05
N GLU A 457 25.16 18.42 -17.50
CA GLU A 457 24.64 18.81 -16.20
C GLU A 457 23.58 19.89 -16.40
N PHE A 458 22.45 19.80 -15.69
CA PHE A 458 21.33 20.73 -15.84
C PHE A 458 20.45 20.78 -14.59
N ALA A 459 19.71 21.87 -14.41
CA ALA A 459 18.72 21.99 -13.34
C ALA A 459 17.46 21.17 -13.64
N GLY A 460 16.78 20.71 -12.59
CA GLY A 460 15.57 19.88 -12.71
C GLY A 460 14.45 20.53 -13.52
N ASN A 461 14.42 21.87 -13.61
CA ASN A 461 13.50 22.61 -14.46
C ASN A 461 13.48 22.14 -15.94
N LYS A 462 14.60 21.64 -16.46
CA LYS A 462 14.74 21.14 -17.84
C LYS A 462 13.99 19.82 -18.07
N LEU A 463 13.69 19.08 -17.01
CA LEU A 463 12.97 17.81 -17.09
C LEU A 463 11.45 17.98 -17.02
N ILE A 464 10.99 19.08 -16.42
CA ILE A 464 9.56 19.33 -16.19
C ILE A 464 8.81 19.32 -17.52
N GLY A 465 7.68 18.60 -17.56
CA GLY A 465 6.82 18.49 -18.72
C GLY A 465 7.23 17.42 -19.73
N LYS A 466 8.45 16.86 -19.64
CA LYS A 466 8.84 15.72 -20.50
C LYS A 466 7.97 14.51 -20.22
N SER A 467 7.59 13.80 -21.28
CA SER A 467 6.80 12.57 -21.20
C SER A 467 7.71 11.34 -21.15
N TYR A 468 7.29 10.31 -20.43
CA TYR A 468 7.99 9.04 -20.32
C TYR A 468 7.08 7.85 -20.62
N LYS A 469 7.66 6.71 -21.01
CA LYS A 469 6.93 5.47 -21.26
C LYS A 469 6.50 4.84 -19.93
N PRO A 470 5.19 4.54 -19.73
CA PRO A 470 4.70 3.85 -18.55
C PRO A 470 5.40 2.51 -18.34
N LEU A 471 5.64 2.12 -17.08
CA LEU A 471 6.16 0.79 -16.76
C LEU A 471 5.13 -0.32 -17.00
N PHE A 472 3.85 0.01 -16.79
CA PHE A 472 2.71 -0.88 -16.92
C PHE A 472 1.67 -0.22 -17.82
N ASP A 473 1.06 -0.99 -18.70
CA ASP A 473 0.06 -0.51 -19.65
C ASP A 473 -1.39 -0.64 -19.14
N TYR A 474 -1.58 -1.21 -17.95
CA TYR A 474 -2.88 -1.56 -17.36
C TYR A 474 -3.88 -0.39 -17.34
N TYR A 475 -3.42 0.79 -16.91
CA TYR A 475 -4.23 2.00 -16.80
C TYR A 475 -3.85 3.07 -17.83
N ALA A 476 -2.62 3.01 -18.35
CA ALA A 476 -2.13 3.98 -19.34
C ALA A 476 -2.92 3.97 -20.64
N ASN A 477 -3.46 2.81 -21.02
CA ASN A 477 -4.26 2.65 -22.23
C ASN A 477 -5.76 2.81 -22.01
N ASP A 478 -6.23 3.07 -20.78
CA ASP A 478 -7.66 3.24 -20.50
C ASP A 478 -8.14 4.65 -20.90
N PRO A 479 -8.94 4.81 -21.97
CA PRO A 479 -9.41 6.12 -22.41
C PRO A 479 -10.42 6.75 -21.44
N LYS A 480 -10.94 6.01 -20.46
CA LYS A 480 -11.91 6.51 -19.47
C LYS A 480 -11.27 7.04 -18.20
N LEU A 481 -9.94 6.90 -18.06
CA LEU A 481 -9.23 7.36 -16.87
C LEU A 481 -9.30 8.89 -16.78
N PRO A 482 -9.84 9.46 -15.67
CA PRO A 482 -9.89 10.91 -15.50
C PRO A 482 -8.49 11.53 -15.51
N ASN A 483 -8.39 12.70 -16.15
CA ASN A 483 -7.16 13.50 -16.29
C ASN A 483 -5.95 12.75 -16.89
N ARG A 484 -6.21 11.71 -17.70
CA ARG A 484 -5.18 10.87 -18.33
C ARG A 484 -4.13 11.68 -19.09
N GLU A 485 -4.52 12.78 -19.71
CA GLU A 485 -3.67 13.70 -20.46
C GLU A 485 -2.56 14.34 -19.61
N ASN A 486 -2.74 14.40 -18.28
CA ASN A 486 -1.73 14.89 -17.34
C ASN A 486 -0.83 13.76 -16.82
N GLY A 487 -1.14 12.50 -17.10
CA GLY A 487 -0.34 11.36 -16.69
C GLY A 487 0.98 11.19 -17.49
N TRP A 488 1.88 10.39 -16.92
CA TRP A 488 3.16 9.94 -17.47
C TRP A 488 4.08 11.07 -17.94
N LYS A 489 4.12 12.15 -17.14
CA LYS A 489 4.98 13.32 -17.30
C LYS A 489 5.79 13.58 -16.03
N ILE A 490 6.85 14.39 -16.18
CA ILE A 490 7.68 14.83 -15.06
C ILE A 490 7.17 16.16 -14.50
N TYR A 491 6.98 16.23 -13.18
CA TYR A 491 6.45 17.39 -12.47
C TYR A 491 7.42 17.90 -11.39
N PRO A 492 7.36 19.21 -11.05
CA PRO A 492 8.18 19.74 -9.98
C PRO A 492 7.56 19.46 -8.61
N ALA A 493 8.43 19.08 -7.68
CA ALA A 493 8.06 18.79 -6.30
C ALA A 493 9.16 19.24 -5.33
N SER A 494 8.79 20.11 -4.39
CA SER A 494 9.71 20.66 -3.38
C SER A 494 10.11 19.65 -2.30
N PHE A 495 9.42 18.52 -2.20
CA PHE A 495 9.71 17.45 -1.23
C PHE A 495 10.80 16.47 -1.70
N VAL A 496 11.22 16.57 -2.96
CA VAL A 496 12.29 15.72 -3.51
C VAL A 496 13.62 16.14 -2.89
N THR A 497 14.38 15.16 -2.38
CA THR A 497 15.70 15.39 -1.79
C THR A 497 16.76 14.56 -2.49
N THR A 498 18.04 14.87 -2.21
CA THR A 498 19.19 14.10 -2.69
C THR A 498 19.89 13.35 -1.56
N GLU A 499 19.21 13.11 -0.43
CA GLU A 499 19.77 12.37 0.70
C GLU A 499 19.73 10.86 0.48
N SER A 500 18.76 10.37 -0.29
CA SER A 500 18.57 8.95 -0.60
C SER A 500 17.99 8.75 -2.00
N GLY A 501 18.08 7.52 -2.52
CA GLY A 501 17.60 7.16 -3.85
C GLY A 501 18.38 7.84 -4.98
N THR A 502 17.68 8.30 -6.02
CA THR A 502 18.24 8.88 -7.24
C THR A 502 18.02 10.40 -7.36
N GLY A 503 17.29 11.00 -6.41
CA GLY A 503 16.77 12.37 -6.57
C GLY A 503 15.61 12.49 -7.55
N VAL A 504 15.00 11.37 -7.97
CA VAL A 504 13.73 11.34 -8.71
C VAL A 504 12.78 10.40 -7.99
N VAL A 505 11.55 10.85 -7.79
CA VAL A 505 10.52 10.10 -7.05
C VAL A 505 9.43 9.66 -8.01
N HIS A 506 9.06 8.37 -7.99
CA HIS A 506 7.88 7.90 -8.71
C HIS A 506 6.62 8.28 -7.93
N ILE A 507 5.57 8.73 -8.62
CA ILE A 507 4.36 9.25 -7.99
C ILE A 507 3.19 8.30 -8.22
N ALA A 508 2.59 7.85 -7.12
CA ALA A 508 1.39 7.02 -7.09
C ALA A 508 0.37 7.62 -6.08
N PRO A 509 -0.52 8.55 -6.53
CA PRO A 509 -1.39 9.35 -5.66
C PRO A 509 -2.24 8.59 -4.65
N ALA A 510 -2.61 7.34 -4.94
CA ALA A 510 -3.41 6.53 -4.02
C ALA A 510 -2.64 6.00 -2.80
N PHE A 511 -1.31 6.08 -2.79
CA PHE A 511 -0.45 5.41 -1.80
C PHE A 511 0.51 6.32 -1.05
N GLY A 512 0.60 7.61 -1.42
CA GLY A 512 1.42 8.61 -0.77
C GLY A 512 0.64 9.90 -0.51
N GLU A 513 0.88 10.56 0.63
CA GLU A 513 0.22 11.85 0.91
C GLU A 513 0.79 12.98 0.06
N ASP A 514 2.11 13.03 -0.09
CA ASP A 514 2.76 14.05 -0.92
C ASP A 514 2.47 13.82 -2.41
N ASP A 515 2.39 12.55 -2.82
CA ASP A 515 1.89 12.10 -4.13
C ASP A 515 0.46 12.56 -4.38
N LEU A 516 -0.44 12.40 -3.40
CA LEU A 516 -1.83 12.83 -3.51
C LEU A 516 -1.93 14.35 -3.66
N LYS A 517 -1.20 15.12 -2.84
CA LYS A 517 -1.17 16.59 -2.95
C LYS A 517 -0.62 17.06 -4.29
N LEU A 518 0.41 16.40 -4.80
CA LEU A 518 0.95 16.67 -6.14
C LEU A 518 -0.10 16.34 -7.21
N GLY A 519 -0.79 15.21 -7.03
CA GLY A 519 -1.90 14.78 -7.87
C GLY A 519 -3.05 15.77 -7.92
N GLU A 520 -3.47 16.31 -6.78
CA GLU A 520 -4.49 17.36 -6.68
C GLU A 520 -4.01 18.69 -7.28
N LYS A 521 -2.73 19.04 -7.12
CA LYS A 521 -2.18 20.31 -7.63
C LYS A 521 -2.12 20.36 -9.15
N TYR A 522 -1.79 19.25 -9.79
CA TYR A 522 -1.59 19.17 -11.25
C TYR A 522 -2.68 18.34 -11.96
N ASP A 523 -3.78 18.07 -11.27
CA ASP A 523 -4.89 17.24 -11.77
C ASP A 523 -4.37 15.93 -12.39
N LEU A 524 -3.53 15.17 -11.68
CA LEU A 524 -3.00 13.91 -12.17
C LEU A 524 -4.06 12.80 -12.11
N PRO A 525 -3.92 11.73 -12.92
CA PRO A 525 -4.78 10.56 -12.79
C PRO A 525 -4.69 9.93 -11.39
N PHE A 526 -5.84 9.48 -10.88
CA PHE A 526 -5.91 8.76 -9.62
C PHE A 526 -6.08 7.25 -9.87
N VAL A 527 -5.03 6.47 -9.62
CA VAL A 527 -5.02 5.02 -9.82
C VAL A 527 -4.94 4.31 -8.47
N GLN A 528 -6.05 3.70 -8.06
CA GLN A 528 -6.11 2.82 -6.88
C GLN A 528 -6.14 1.35 -7.31
N HIS A 529 -4.97 0.76 -7.48
CA HIS A 529 -4.82 -0.61 -7.96
C HIS A 529 -4.76 -1.68 -6.85
N VAL A 530 -4.98 -1.28 -5.58
CA VAL A 530 -5.01 -2.17 -4.41
C VAL A 530 -6.33 -2.00 -3.68
N ARG A 531 -6.96 -3.13 -3.38
CA ARG A 531 -8.25 -3.22 -2.71
C ARG A 531 -8.09 -3.08 -1.19
N MET A 532 -9.21 -2.88 -0.50
CA MET A 532 -9.22 -2.70 0.96
C MET A 532 -8.69 -3.93 1.73
N ASP A 533 -8.79 -5.13 1.15
CA ASP A 533 -8.25 -6.36 1.74
C ASP A 533 -6.73 -6.53 1.50
N GLY A 534 -6.07 -5.57 0.85
CA GLY A 534 -4.64 -5.59 0.55
C GLY A 534 -4.27 -6.48 -0.64
N THR A 535 -5.22 -6.82 -1.51
CA THR A 535 -4.95 -7.55 -2.77
C THR A 535 -4.94 -6.62 -3.98
N PHE A 536 -4.18 -6.96 -5.01
CA PHE A 536 -4.23 -6.24 -6.28
C PHE A 536 -5.60 -6.36 -6.94
N ALA A 537 -6.06 -5.25 -7.50
CA ALA A 537 -7.31 -5.18 -8.24
C ALA A 537 -7.23 -5.98 -9.57
N PRO A 538 -8.36 -6.48 -10.10
CA PRO A 538 -8.39 -7.30 -11.32
C PRO A 538 -7.76 -6.65 -12.56
N GLU A 539 -7.73 -5.33 -12.61
CA GLU A 539 -7.15 -4.52 -13.68
C GLU A 539 -5.61 -4.69 -13.76
N VAL A 540 -4.97 -5.06 -12.65
CA VAL A 540 -3.53 -5.39 -12.58
C VAL A 540 -3.31 -6.82 -13.04
N LYS A 541 -3.54 -7.08 -14.33
CA LYS A 541 -3.67 -8.42 -14.95
C LYS A 541 -2.66 -9.45 -14.41
N ASP A 542 -1.37 -9.13 -14.45
CA ASP A 542 -0.29 -10.05 -14.09
C ASP A 542 -0.19 -10.36 -12.58
N PHE A 543 -0.82 -9.56 -11.72
CA PHE A 543 -0.77 -9.69 -10.26
C PHE A 543 -2.15 -9.78 -9.60
N ALA A 544 -3.22 -9.88 -10.39
CA ALA A 544 -4.61 -9.78 -9.91
C ALA A 544 -4.91 -10.75 -8.76
N GLY A 545 -5.47 -10.22 -7.66
CA GLY A 545 -5.83 -10.99 -6.48
C GLY A 545 -4.65 -11.40 -5.58
N MET A 546 -3.41 -11.12 -5.97
CA MET A 546 -2.25 -11.39 -5.13
C MET A 546 -2.18 -10.37 -3.97
N PRO A 547 -1.89 -10.80 -2.73
CA PRO A 547 -1.70 -9.89 -1.60
C PRO A 547 -0.41 -9.08 -1.75
N VAL A 548 -0.49 -7.75 -1.59
CA VAL A 548 0.67 -6.84 -1.81
C VAL A 548 1.77 -7.00 -0.76
N LYS A 549 1.39 -7.29 0.48
CA LYS A 549 2.29 -7.56 1.62
C LYS A 549 1.61 -8.55 2.57
N PRO A 550 1.64 -9.87 2.27
CA PRO A 550 1.02 -10.86 3.15
C PRO A 550 1.74 -10.90 4.50
N LYS A 551 0.98 -11.09 5.58
CA LYS A 551 1.54 -11.22 6.92
C LYS A 551 2.21 -12.59 7.06
N SER A 552 3.53 -12.62 7.04
CA SER A 552 4.35 -13.80 7.28
C SER A 552 5.67 -13.41 7.93
N ASP A 553 6.17 -14.26 8.83
CA ASP A 553 7.53 -14.16 9.38
C ASP A 553 8.56 -14.68 8.36
N ASP A 554 8.14 -15.42 7.34
CA ASP A 554 8.97 -15.79 6.19
C ASP A 554 9.13 -14.62 5.21
N GLU A 555 10.37 -14.17 5.03
CA GLU A 555 10.72 -13.02 4.17
C GLU A 555 10.27 -13.23 2.72
N LYS A 556 10.39 -14.45 2.18
CA LYS A 556 9.99 -14.75 0.79
C LYS A 556 8.49 -14.59 0.58
N THR A 557 7.69 -15.09 1.52
CA THR A 557 6.24 -14.95 1.50
C THR A 557 5.85 -13.48 1.64
N ARG A 558 6.41 -12.76 2.61
CA ARG A 558 6.12 -11.34 2.86
C ARG A 558 6.46 -10.43 1.67
N LEU A 559 7.52 -10.75 0.93
CA LEU A 559 8.00 -9.98 -0.23
C LEU A 559 7.53 -10.57 -1.57
N SER A 560 6.57 -11.51 -1.56
CA SER A 560 6.17 -12.25 -2.76
C SER A 560 5.69 -11.34 -3.91
N ALA A 561 4.86 -10.33 -3.62
CA ALA A 561 4.41 -9.36 -4.60
C ALA A 561 5.55 -8.48 -5.12
N ASP A 562 6.44 -8.02 -4.24
CA ASP A 562 7.60 -7.22 -4.65
C ASP A 562 8.53 -8.03 -5.57
N ILE A 563 8.76 -9.30 -5.25
CA ILE A 563 9.55 -10.21 -6.07
C ILE A 563 8.88 -10.42 -7.44
N ALA A 564 7.56 -10.55 -7.48
CA ALA A 564 6.81 -10.69 -8.74
C ALA A 564 6.94 -9.43 -9.61
N VAL A 565 6.78 -8.25 -9.02
CA VAL A 565 6.98 -6.97 -9.73
C VAL A 565 8.43 -6.85 -10.23
N ILE A 566 9.42 -7.20 -9.42
CA ILE A 566 10.84 -7.14 -9.83
C ILE A 566 11.10 -8.07 -11.02
N LYS A 567 10.55 -9.29 -11.02
CA LYS A 567 10.67 -10.21 -12.15
C LYS A 567 10.07 -9.62 -13.43
N TYR A 568 8.89 -9.03 -13.33
CA TYR A 568 8.27 -8.33 -14.46
C TYR A 568 9.17 -7.22 -15.01
N LEU A 569 9.72 -6.37 -14.14
CA LEU A 569 10.61 -5.28 -14.54
C LEU A 569 11.90 -5.80 -15.19
N GLN A 570 12.40 -6.96 -14.77
CA GLN A 570 13.57 -7.61 -15.38
C GLN A 570 13.24 -8.16 -16.77
N GLU A 571 12.08 -8.81 -16.94
CA GLU A 571 11.60 -9.33 -18.23
C GLU A 571 11.37 -8.21 -19.25
N HIS A 572 10.94 -7.03 -18.78
CA HIS A 572 10.66 -5.86 -19.62
C HIS A 572 11.85 -4.89 -19.72
N ASN A 573 13.02 -5.25 -19.20
CA ASN A 573 14.25 -4.43 -19.21
C ASN A 573 14.06 -3.01 -18.63
N THR A 574 13.17 -2.84 -17.65
CA THR A 574 12.96 -1.57 -16.93
C THR A 574 13.56 -1.60 -15.53
N PHE A 575 14.03 -2.76 -15.06
CA PHE A 575 14.81 -2.89 -13.82
C PHE A 575 16.24 -2.35 -13.99
N PHE A 576 16.75 -1.60 -13.00
CA PHE A 576 18.14 -1.14 -12.96
C PHE A 576 18.96 -1.90 -11.90
N ASN A 577 18.67 -1.69 -10.62
CA ASN A 577 19.36 -2.36 -9.52
C ASN A 577 18.44 -2.58 -8.30
N LYS A 578 18.93 -3.31 -7.30
CA LYS A 578 18.24 -3.53 -6.03
C LYS A 578 19.21 -3.52 -4.84
N GLU A 579 18.72 -3.06 -3.70
CA GLU A 579 19.44 -3.02 -2.43
C GLU A 579 18.51 -3.37 -1.27
N LYS A 580 19.05 -3.96 -0.20
CA LYS A 580 18.29 -4.23 1.03
C LYS A 580 18.51 -3.10 2.03
N ILE A 581 17.43 -2.58 2.62
CA ILE A 581 17.49 -1.51 3.61
C ILE A 581 16.75 -1.88 4.90
N VAL A 582 17.18 -1.31 6.03
CA VAL A 582 16.56 -1.45 7.37
C VAL A 582 16.38 -0.05 7.97
N HIS A 583 15.20 0.28 8.51
CA HIS A 583 14.91 1.60 9.08
C HIS A 583 13.95 1.58 10.28
N SER A 584 14.06 2.58 11.18
CA SER A 584 13.26 2.73 12.42
C SER A 584 12.91 4.22 12.74
N TYR A 585 11.93 4.50 13.62
CA TYR A 585 11.41 5.86 13.90
C TYR A 585 11.36 6.25 15.40
N GLY A 586 11.49 7.55 15.70
CA GLY A 586 11.70 8.11 17.06
C GLY A 586 10.47 8.67 17.82
N ARG A 587 10.67 9.25 19.03
CA ARG A 587 9.61 9.53 20.06
C ARG A 587 9.17 11.00 20.31
N PHE A 588 7.88 11.14 20.63
CA PHE A 588 7.01 12.18 21.26
C PHE A 588 7.26 13.70 21.07
N GLY A 589 8.49 14.22 21.19
CA GLY A 589 8.72 15.68 21.18
C GLY A 589 8.78 16.29 19.76
N LYS A 590 9.43 15.59 18.83
CA LYS A 590 9.49 16.00 17.41
C LYS A 590 8.19 15.72 16.66
N TRP A 591 7.35 14.82 17.17
CA TRP A 591 6.12 14.37 16.53
C TRP A 591 5.02 15.44 16.50
N LEU A 592 4.86 16.25 17.57
CA LEU A 592 3.84 17.31 17.64
C LEU A 592 4.03 18.39 16.58
N HIS A 593 5.28 18.71 16.19
CA HIS A 593 5.56 19.69 15.14
C HIS A 593 5.15 19.22 13.74
N GLY A 594 5.06 17.90 13.52
CA GLY A 594 4.59 17.30 12.28
C GLY A 594 3.24 16.58 12.41
N ALA A 595 2.51 16.79 13.51
CA ALA A 595 1.25 16.10 13.78
C ALA A 595 0.20 16.54 12.75
N ARG A 596 -0.18 15.58 11.89
CA ARG A 596 -1.23 15.73 10.88
C ARG A 596 -2.61 15.56 11.52
N ASP A 597 -3.65 15.82 10.72
CA ASP A 597 -5.04 15.61 11.15
C ASP A 597 -5.28 14.19 11.68
N TRP A 598 -6.07 14.09 12.74
CA TRP A 598 -6.35 12.82 13.38
C TRP A 598 -7.52 12.10 12.71
N ALA A 599 -7.25 10.98 12.06
CA ALA A 599 -8.31 10.07 11.62
C ALA A 599 -8.96 9.38 12.82
N ILE A 600 -10.19 9.81 13.14
CA ILE A 600 -10.99 9.32 14.26
C ILE A 600 -12.03 8.24 13.86
N SER A 601 -12.35 8.09 12.58
CA SER A 601 -13.28 7.06 12.10
C SER A 601 -12.60 5.70 11.97
N ARG A 602 -13.29 4.62 12.34
CA ARG A 602 -12.86 3.23 12.15
C ARG A 602 -14.00 2.42 11.52
N SER A 603 -13.68 1.56 10.56
CA SER A 603 -14.67 0.73 9.84
C SER A 603 -14.92 -0.60 10.56
N ARG A 604 -15.27 -0.53 11.86
CA ARG A 604 -15.32 -1.65 12.81
C ARG A 604 -16.66 -1.72 13.56
N PHE A 605 -16.86 -2.74 14.39
CA PHE A 605 -18.20 -3.10 14.91
C PHE A 605 -18.39 -2.81 16.41
N TRP A 606 -17.34 -2.96 17.21
CA TRP A 606 -17.35 -2.81 18.67
C TRP A 606 -16.63 -1.52 19.11
N GLY A 607 -17.43 -0.47 19.31
CA GLY A 607 -16.95 0.85 19.74
C GLY A 607 -18.08 1.86 19.90
N ALA A 608 -17.74 3.06 20.38
CA ALA A 608 -18.67 4.17 20.39
C ALA A 608 -18.99 4.58 18.94
N PRO A 609 -20.26 4.51 18.50
CA PRO A 609 -20.63 4.88 17.15
C PRO A 609 -20.48 6.39 16.95
N LEU A 610 -20.11 6.80 15.73
CA LEU A 610 -20.13 8.21 15.35
C LEU A 610 -21.59 8.68 15.24
N PRO A 611 -22.00 9.74 15.96
CA PRO A 611 -23.39 10.18 16.01
C PRO A 611 -23.76 11.05 14.80
N VAL A 612 -23.55 10.52 13.59
CA VAL A 612 -23.71 11.25 12.33
C VAL A 612 -24.79 10.57 11.49
N TRP A 613 -25.85 11.30 11.18
CA TRP A 613 -26.91 10.88 10.27
C TRP A 613 -26.82 11.67 8.97
N GLU A 614 -26.89 10.99 7.83
CA GLU A 614 -26.93 11.60 6.50
C GLU A 614 -28.32 11.37 5.89
N CYS A 615 -28.98 12.46 5.48
CA CYS A 615 -30.25 12.35 4.78
C CYS A 615 -30.04 11.72 3.39
N SER A 616 -30.77 10.65 3.09
CA SER A 616 -30.65 9.91 1.82
C SER A 616 -31.05 10.75 0.59
N SER A 617 -31.97 11.71 0.74
CA SER A 617 -32.48 12.54 -0.36
C SER A 617 -31.66 13.82 -0.57
N CYS A 618 -31.43 14.60 0.49
CA CYS A 618 -30.80 15.92 0.38
C CYS A 618 -29.33 15.96 0.82
N LYS A 619 -28.76 14.82 1.27
CA LYS A 619 -27.35 14.70 1.71
C LYS A 619 -26.95 15.60 2.89
N LYS A 620 -27.94 16.23 3.54
CA LYS A 620 -27.71 17.03 4.74
C LYS A 620 -27.25 16.12 5.88
N ILE A 621 -26.19 16.55 6.55
CA ILE A 621 -25.64 15.89 7.72
C ILE A 621 -26.30 16.46 8.98
N HIS A 622 -26.72 15.58 9.88
CA HIS A 622 -27.19 15.91 11.22
C HIS A 622 -26.34 15.16 12.24
N VAL A 623 -25.78 15.89 13.21
CA VAL A 623 -24.90 15.34 14.25
C VAL A 623 -25.58 15.48 15.59
N VAL A 624 -25.83 14.35 16.24
CA VAL A 624 -26.52 14.27 17.52
C VAL A 624 -25.51 14.32 18.67
N GLY A 625 -25.83 15.04 19.73
CA GLY A 625 -24.96 15.25 20.89
C GLY A 625 -25.43 14.55 22.16
N SER A 626 -26.66 14.04 22.19
CA SER A 626 -27.21 13.33 23.35
C SER A 626 -28.21 12.25 22.94
N ILE A 627 -28.47 11.31 23.85
CA ILE A 627 -29.50 10.29 23.67
C ILE A 627 -30.89 10.95 23.63
N GLN A 628 -31.10 12.01 24.41
CA GLN A 628 -32.35 12.77 24.39
C GLN A 628 -32.60 13.43 23.03
N GLU A 629 -31.58 14.09 22.46
CA GLU A 629 -31.69 14.68 21.11
C GLU A 629 -32.00 13.61 20.07
N LEU A 630 -31.41 12.41 20.19
CA LEU A 630 -31.78 11.30 19.32
C LEU A 630 -33.27 10.92 19.47
N GLN A 631 -33.75 10.76 20.71
CA GLN A 631 -35.14 10.40 21.00
C GLN A 631 -36.13 11.45 20.47
N ASP A 632 -35.81 12.72 20.63
CA ASP A 632 -36.65 13.84 20.17
C ASP A 632 -36.77 13.88 18.64
N ASN A 633 -35.75 13.39 17.93
CA ASN A 633 -35.72 13.31 16.45
C ASN A 633 -36.22 11.97 15.90
N MET A 634 -36.52 10.98 16.75
CA MET A 634 -37.10 9.72 16.30
C MET A 634 -38.62 9.84 16.18
N GLU A 635 -39.15 9.50 15.00
CA GLU A 635 -40.56 9.11 14.90
C GLU A 635 -40.74 7.75 15.57
N VAL A 636 -40.83 7.74 16.90
CA VAL A 636 -41.10 6.51 17.63
C VAL A 636 -42.55 6.12 17.32
N PRO A 637 -42.83 4.93 16.78
CA PRO A 637 -44.18 4.40 16.84
C PRO A 637 -44.53 4.34 18.32
N GLY A 638 -45.51 5.13 18.75
CA GLY A 638 -45.89 5.32 20.14
C GLY A 638 -46.50 4.05 20.74
N ASN A 639 -45.70 2.99 20.91
CA ASN A 639 -46.09 1.78 21.59
C ASN A 639 -46.31 2.15 23.06
N ARG A 640 -47.58 2.16 23.46
CA ARG A 640 -47.98 2.42 24.83
C ARG A 640 -47.94 1.13 25.63
N TYR A 641 -46.90 0.95 26.42
CA TYR A 641 -46.79 -0.18 27.34
C TYR A 641 -47.64 0.06 28.60
N ILE A 642 -48.39 -0.96 29.02
CA ILE A 642 -49.11 -0.98 30.29
C ILE A 642 -48.58 -2.16 31.08
N LEU A 643 -47.90 -1.87 32.19
CA LEU A 643 -47.36 -2.88 33.08
C LEU A 643 -48.41 -3.23 34.13
N MET A 644 -48.71 -4.52 34.27
CA MET A 644 -49.62 -5.05 35.28
C MET A 644 -48.93 -6.18 36.02
N ARG A 645 -49.01 -6.15 37.36
CA ARG A 645 -48.61 -7.28 38.21
C ARG A 645 -49.69 -8.36 38.16
N HIS A 646 -49.30 -9.63 38.21
CA HIS A 646 -50.25 -10.74 38.35
C HIS A 646 -51.17 -10.53 39.58
N ALA A 647 -52.41 -11.01 39.50
CA ALA A 647 -53.36 -10.94 40.60
C ALA A 647 -52.95 -11.87 41.76
N GLN A 648 -53.65 -11.77 42.90
CA GLN A 648 -53.34 -12.60 44.07
C GLN A 648 -53.32 -14.10 43.73
N ALA A 649 -52.21 -14.75 44.05
CA ALA A 649 -52.00 -16.18 43.86
C ALA A 649 -51.75 -16.88 45.20
N GLU A 650 -51.84 -18.20 45.21
CA GLU A 650 -51.64 -19.05 46.39
C GLU A 650 -50.33 -18.73 47.13
N ASN A 651 -49.25 -18.52 46.37
CA ASN A 651 -47.95 -18.16 46.93
C ASN A 651 -47.94 -16.79 47.65
N ASN A 652 -48.80 -15.85 47.26
CA ASN A 652 -48.96 -14.58 47.97
C ASN A 652 -49.63 -14.79 49.33
N VAL A 653 -50.60 -15.70 49.40
CA VAL A 653 -51.30 -16.03 50.65
C VAL A 653 -50.38 -16.78 51.61
N HIS A 654 -49.57 -17.71 51.08
CA HIS A 654 -48.64 -18.52 51.87
C HIS A 654 -47.27 -17.88 52.10
N ALA A 655 -47.05 -16.64 51.65
CA ALA A 655 -45.77 -15.94 51.70
C ALA A 655 -44.59 -16.74 51.11
N VAL A 656 -44.85 -17.53 50.07
CA VAL A 656 -43.83 -18.34 49.38
C VAL A 656 -43.26 -17.56 48.20
N VAL A 657 -41.94 -17.43 48.16
CA VAL A 657 -41.21 -16.83 47.03
C VAL A 657 -40.53 -17.95 46.25
N SER A 658 -40.83 -18.05 44.95
CA SER A 658 -40.25 -19.05 44.06
C SER A 658 -39.99 -18.44 42.68
N ASN A 659 -38.80 -18.69 42.16
CA ASN A 659 -38.36 -18.30 40.82
C ASN A 659 -38.52 -19.42 39.79
N ASP A 660 -39.02 -20.61 40.18
CA ASP A 660 -39.25 -21.73 39.26
C ASP A 660 -40.63 -21.58 38.59
N PRO A 661 -40.71 -21.39 37.26
CA PRO A 661 -41.98 -21.27 36.55
C PRO A 661 -42.84 -22.55 36.58
N ARG A 662 -42.25 -23.70 36.91
CA ARG A 662 -42.98 -24.96 37.11
C ARG A 662 -43.69 -25.01 38.46
N ASN A 663 -43.42 -24.06 39.35
CA ASN A 663 -44.18 -23.92 40.58
C ASN A 663 -45.64 -23.58 40.23
N GLY A 664 -46.52 -24.57 40.41
CA GLY A 664 -47.92 -24.55 39.99
C GLY A 664 -48.83 -23.62 40.81
N SER A 665 -48.29 -22.57 41.42
CA SER A 665 -49.07 -21.59 42.17
C SER A 665 -50.05 -20.86 41.25
N ARG A 666 -51.35 -21.10 41.46
CA ARG A 666 -52.45 -20.54 40.66
C ARG A 666 -53.08 -19.31 41.33
N LEU A 667 -53.93 -18.61 40.59
CA LEU A 667 -54.76 -17.54 41.13
C LEU A 667 -55.78 -18.06 42.14
N THR A 668 -55.92 -17.35 43.26
CA THR A 668 -57.01 -17.61 44.21
C THR A 668 -58.33 -17.09 43.63
N GLU A 669 -59.47 -17.49 44.21
CA GLU A 669 -60.78 -16.94 43.81
C GLU A 669 -60.84 -15.41 43.97
N GLU A 670 -60.16 -14.86 44.98
CA GLU A 670 -60.03 -13.42 45.15
C GLU A 670 -59.09 -12.80 44.10
N GLY A 671 -58.00 -13.48 43.73
CA GLY A 671 -57.14 -13.11 42.62
C GLY A 671 -57.87 -13.05 41.28
N LYS A 672 -58.75 -14.01 40.99
CA LYS A 672 -59.59 -13.98 39.78
C LYS A 672 -60.51 -12.75 39.77
N LYS A 673 -61.15 -12.42 40.90
CA LYS A 673 -61.96 -11.19 41.00
C LYS A 673 -61.14 -9.92 40.79
N GLN A 674 -59.90 -9.87 41.32
CA GLN A 674 -58.98 -8.75 41.11
C GLN A 674 -58.57 -8.60 39.64
N ALA A 675 -58.25 -9.70 38.96
CA ALA A 675 -57.95 -9.72 37.53
C ALA A 675 -59.13 -9.19 36.72
N ILE A 676 -60.34 -9.70 36.94
CA ILE A 676 -61.59 -9.24 36.28
C ILE A 676 -61.82 -7.74 36.50
N LYS A 677 -61.67 -7.25 37.73
CA LYS A 677 -61.86 -5.82 38.05
C LYS A 677 -60.85 -4.95 37.29
N THR A 678 -59.60 -5.39 37.21
CA THR A 678 -58.53 -4.66 36.50
C THR A 678 -58.76 -4.70 34.99
N GLY A 679 -59.11 -5.87 34.43
CA GLY A 679 -59.47 -6.05 33.03
C GLY A 679 -60.64 -5.15 32.60
N LYS A 680 -61.68 -5.03 33.43
CA LYS A 680 -62.79 -4.06 33.20
C LYS A 680 -62.30 -2.62 33.12
N GLY A 681 -61.33 -2.22 33.95
CA GLY A 681 -60.70 -0.90 33.91
C GLY A 681 -59.81 -0.67 32.67
N LEU A 682 -59.31 -1.75 32.06
CA LEU A 682 -58.50 -1.70 30.85
C LEU A 682 -59.33 -1.77 29.56
N ARG A 683 -60.63 -2.10 29.63
CA ARG A 683 -61.53 -2.24 28.46
C ARG A 683 -61.56 -1.01 27.54
N ASN A 684 -61.43 0.19 28.10
CA ASN A 684 -61.44 1.44 27.33
C ASN A 684 -60.05 1.83 26.79
N LYS A 685 -59.01 1.05 27.10
CA LYS A 685 -57.68 1.21 26.52
C LYS A 685 -57.59 0.26 25.33
N LYS A 686 -57.21 0.77 24.15
CA LYS A 686 -57.00 -0.04 22.94
C LYS A 686 -55.75 -0.92 23.13
N ILE A 687 -55.90 -2.14 23.66
CA ILE A 687 -54.82 -3.11 23.84
C ILE A 687 -54.74 -4.01 22.60
N ASN A 688 -53.61 -3.98 21.89
CA ASN A 688 -53.39 -4.79 20.69
C ASN A 688 -52.76 -6.16 20.98
N THR A 689 -51.96 -6.26 22.05
CA THR A 689 -51.23 -7.49 22.41
C THR A 689 -50.99 -7.53 23.91
N ILE A 690 -51.08 -8.71 24.51
CA ILE A 690 -50.79 -8.98 25.92
C ILE A 690 -49.62 -9.96 25.97
N TYR A 691 -48.58 -9.62 26.74
CA TYR A 691 -47.44 -10.50 27.01
C TYR A 691 -47.48 -10.92 28.48
N SER A 692 -47.41 -12.22 28.75
CA SER A 692 -47.38 -12.78 30.09
C SER A 692 -46.08 -13.54 30.35
N SER A 693 -45.60 -13.48 31.59
CA SER A 693 -44.54 -14.38 32.05
C SER A 693 -45.01 -15.85 32.07
N ASP A 694 -44.08 -16.80 32.03
CA ASP A 694 -44.39 -18.24 31.99
C ASP A 694 -44.98 -18.83 33.28
N PHE A 695 -45.01 -18.07 34.37
CA PHE A 695 -45.66 -18.51 35.61
C PHE A 695 -47.18 -18.67 35.42
N TYR A 696 -47.75 -19.77 35.94
CA TYR A 696 -49.20 -20.05 35.88
C TYR A 696 -50.07 -18.85 36.32
N ARG A 697 -49.79 -18.27 37.49
CA ARG A 697 -50.49 -17.06 37.98
C ARG A 697 -50.46 -15.86 37.02
N ALA A 698 -49.38 -15.69 36.26
CA ALA A 698 -49.24 -14.58 35.31
C ALA A 698 -50.01 -14.87 34.02
N ARG A 699 -50.01 -16.12 33.55
CA ARG A 699 -50.82 -16.58 32.41
C ARG A 699 -52.31 -16.50 32.72
N GLU A 700 -52.75 -17.04 33.86
CA GLU A 700 -54.15 -16.97 34.31
C GLU A 700 -54.62 -15.52 34.49
N THR A 701 -53.74 -14.60 34.93
CA THR A 701 -54.10 -13.17 35.01
C THR A 701 -54.24 -12.54 33.63
N ALA A 702 -53.45 -12.98 32.64
CA ALA A 702 -53.48 -12.42 31.29
C ALA A 702 -54.60 -13.02 30.41
N GLU A 703 -55.03 -14.24 30.70
CA GLU A 703 -56.17 -14.90 30.07
C GLU A 703 -57.52 -14.28 30.48
N ILE A 704 -57.61 -13.76 31.72
CA ILE A 704 -58.77 -13.05 32.28
C ILE A 704 -58.78 -11.58 31.84
#